data_AF-A0A1C5L8V0-F1
#
_entry.id   AF-A0A1C5L8V0-F1
#
_cell.length_a   1.000
_cell.length_b   1.000
_cell.length_c   1.000
_cell.angle_alpha   90.00
_cell.angle_beta   90.00
_cell.angle_gamma   90.00
#
_symmetry.space_group_name_H-M   'P 1'
#
loop_
_entity.id
_entity.type
_entity.pdbx_description
1 polymer ?
#
loop_
_entity_poly.entity_id
_entity_poly.type
_entity_poly.pdbx_seq_one_letter_code
_entity_poly.pdbx_strand_id
1 'polypeptide(L)'
;MRTENDYTETDLGNISPNPRGEYDEKASYEYLDLISYQGGSYLCLAEPKTIVSGIAPKAGQNTEVWQMIALPGELTPEYIAMHDDTIAKAKQTEASRTAAELAQEAAETARTDVVQMHSETLQAATEARENCDSSAGYAQAAELSRKAAAESEQNINAQVTGFETEVSESVTQATEQITTARQKAVQTITSQQDTSVQAVKDQTAAYISEKNTEAKKEITDHAEQEIVRINAQDSVQQIQKNKEDVALLKKDLTQLEEAINYVKATDMLGSISGFRYSKNVTNPQWMNNEFSCESSGDGFCAIGSFDNYYLKSGRKYIVAYESSGPCILRGMNEYVYSDTISNNIGASFSLNSFVKFEPTKDAVICVTDIPSGTISIKITVFDVTAVDESVLNAIDFTDMSISYSIVIVERATLADRATLADRATVADRANKVDTIAGAKSVNLIDETTVNGATSNIGNKLTYVNTSVDYKGSGFSFTAESGKSYYVGAIITNNADVDLPGFSRAYTGVTDSTYLGTVPSGSTIVDMVKVDGIDGKIGVVYSFYSATAISVNYTMQMFAFEDLGGSFELYKQKMFSDYVIDKSVYADIASKCFTGMEQKNICAFGDSITAQAKWYEPLKSYLGASNIYNRGIGGTCIGGSGANAMWQDVRINALEKDIDCLLIMGGTNDSAQGVTIGEISRDNLDTSTFVGAYNVLLSKVYCKYYHLGTHEGITQTTETKPIQIMLATPIYCNDSAYGNMDNIAEAVRGIANMWGIPVADQHAKSGINAVTSELYLADKVHPNDEGGKRVANVWANALRENAELN
;
A
#
# COMPACT_ATOMS: atom_id res chain seq x y z
N MET A 1 -93.17 115.45 -46.42
CA MET A 1 -94.59 115.20 -46.74
C MET A 1 -95.16 116.54 -47.20
N ARG A 2 -95.51 116.71 -48.48
CA ARG A 2 -96.23 117.91 -48.97
C ARG A 2 -97.70 117.51 -49.03
N THR A 3 -98.54 118.17 -48.24
CA THR A 3 -99.98 117.88 -48.18
C THR A 3 -100.68 118.48 -49.40
N GLU A 4 -101.80 117.91 -49.81
CA GLU A 4 -102.51 118.19 -51.06
C GLU A 4 -103.04 119.64 -51.20
N ASN A 5 -102.98 120.45 -50.14
CA ASN A 5 -103.49 121.84 -50.09
C ASN A 5 -102.49 122.87 -49.51
N ASP A 6 -101.19 122.55 -49.43
CA ASP A 6 -100.13 123.47 -48.95
C ASP A 6 -100.33 124.08 -47.54
N TYR A 7 -101.06 123.41 -46.63
CA TYR A 7 -101.11 123.81 -45.22
C TYR A 7 -99.85 123.37 -44.45
N THR A 8 -99.27 124.26 -43.65
CA THR A 8 -98.18 123.98 -42.70
C THR A 8 -98.71 123.67 -41.29
N GLU A 9 -97.93 122.96 -40.46
CA GLU A 9 -98.33 122.52 -39.10
C GLU A 9 -98.80 123.68 -38.19
N THR A 10 -98.40 124.91 -38.50
CA THR A 10 -98.78 126.15 -37.81
C THR A 10 -100.07 126.80 -38.32
N ASP A 11 -100.60 126.39 -39.49
CA ASP A 11 -101.79 127.00 -40.11
C ASP A 11 -103.13 126.52 -39.50
N LEU A 12 -103.10 125.47 -38.68
CA LEU A 12 -104.29 124.88 -38.04
C LEU A 12 -104.58 125.43 -36.63
N GLY A 13 -103.73 126.31 -36.09
CA GLY A 13 -103.81 126.78 -34.70
C GLY A 13 -103.57 125.65 -33.68
N ASN A 14 -103.64 125.97 -32.37
CA ASN A 14 -103.54 124.97 -31.30
C ASN A 14 -104.76 124.04 -31.30
N ILE A 15 -104.71 122.97 -32.10
CA ILE A 15 -105.65 121.85 -32.04
C ILE A 15 -105.10 120.86 -31.00
N SER A 16 -105.69 120.84 -29.81
CA SER A 16 -105.34 119.87 -28.76
C SER A 16 -106.45 118.82 -28.67
N PRO A 17 -106.17 117.56 -29.03
CA PRO A 17 -107.07 116.46 -28.77
C PRO A 17 -107.43 116.36 -27.28
N ASN A 18 -108.70 116.13 -26.98
CA ASN A 18 -109.20 115.96 -25.63
C ASN A 18 -109.21 114.47 -25.27
N PRO A 19 -108.31 113.96 -24.41
CA PRO A 19 -108.26 112.53 -24.10
C PRO A 19 -109.49 112.11 -23.28
N ARG A 20 -110.21 111.09 -23.76
CA ARG A 20 -111.42 110.53 -23.14
C ARG A 20 -111.25 109.11 -22.62
N GLY A 21 -110.07 108.51 -22.80
CA GLY A 21 -109.81 107.13 -22.36
C GLY A 21 -110.34 106.09 -23.36
N GLU A 22 -110.73 104.91 -22.88
CA GLU A 22 -111.28 103.87 -23.74
C GLU A 22 -112.68 104.25 -24.28
N TYR A 23 -112.99 103.85 -25.51
CA TYR A 23 -114.32 104.04 -26.09
C TYR A 23 -115.41 103.40 -25.21
N ASP A 24 -116.49 104.15 -24.98
CA ASP A 24 -117.68 103.76 -24.24
C ASP A 24 -118.92 104.14 -25.07
N GLU A 25 -119.75 103.14 -25.39
CA GLU A 25 -120.97 103.31 -26.19
C GLU A 25 -122.00 104.25 -25.55
N LYS A 26 -121.97 104.41 -24.22
CA LYS A 26 -122.89 105.26 -23.45
C LYS A 26 -122.36 106.68 -23.27
N ALA A 27 -121.08 106.90 -23.57
CA ALA A 27 -120.49 108.22 -23.54
C ALA A 27 -120.86 109.02 -24.80
N SER A 28 -120.69 110.33 -24.66
CA SER A 28 -120.90 111.30 -25.72
C SER A 28 -119.55 111.93 -26.05
N TYR A 29 -119.26 112.02 -27.34
CA TYR A 29 -117.99 112.48 -27.88
C TYR A 29 -118.20 113.68 -28.80
N GLU A 30 -117.30 114.65 -28.71
CA GLU A 30 -117.31 115.83 -29.57
C GLU A 30 -116.04 115.90 -30.42
N TYR A 31 -116.00 116.85 -31.34
CA TYR A 31 -114.85 117.08 -32.22
C TYR A 31 -113.55 117.13 -31.43
N LEU A 32 -112.54 116.37 -31.87
CA LEU A 32 -111.21 116.21 -31.25
C LEU A 32 -111.14 115.41 -29.96
N ASP A 33 -112.20 114.74 -29.53
CA ASP A 33 -112.10 113.74 -28.47
C ASP A 33 -111.21 112.57 -28.92
N LEU A 34 -110.17 112.25 -28.14
CA LEU A 34 -109.21 111.17 -28.39
C LEU A 34 -109.52 109.99 -27.48
N ILE A 35 -109.74 108.83 -28.08
CA ILE A 35 -110.03 107.58 -27.37
C ILE A 35 -109.05 106.48 -27.74
N SER A 36 -108.95 105.47 -26.89
CA SER A 36 -108.37 104.17 -27.23
C SER A 36 -109.47 103.17 -27.57
N TYR A 37 -109.27 102.36 -28.61
CA TYR A 37 -110.18 101.28 -28.97
C TYR A 37 -109.40 100.11 -29.59
N GLN A 38 -109.53 98.91 -29.01
CA GLN A 38 -108.87 97.68 -29.50
C GLN A 38 -107.37 97.86 -29.81
N GLY A 39 -106.63 98.48 -28.89
CA GLY A 39 -105.18 98.69 -29.01
C GLY A 39 -104.76 99.85 -29.93
N GLY A 40 -105.67 100.49 -30.64
CA GLY A 40 -105.40 101.71 -31.41
C GLY A 40 -105.87 102.99 -30.71
N SER A 41 -105.31 104.13 -31.11
CA SER A 41 -105.76 105.47 -30.67
C SER A 41 -106.53 106.17 -31.79
N TYR A 42 -107.72 106.71 -31.51
CA TYR A 42 -108.63 107.30 -32.50
C TYR A 42 -109.17 108.67 -32.06
N LEU A 43 -109.26 109.61 -32.98
CA LEU A 43 -109.72 110.99 -32.78
C LEU A 43 -111.11 111.21 -33.40
N CYS A 44 -112.02 111.83 -32.66
CA CYS A 44 -113.39 112.11 -33.10
C CYS A 44 -113.43 113.26 -34.12
N LEU A 45 -114.14 113.05 -35.23
CA LEU A 45 -114.33 113.98 -36.35
C LEU A 45 -115.76 114.55 -36.44
N ALA A 46 -116.56 114.41 -35.38
CA ALA A 46 -117.90 115.02 -35.32
C ALA A 46 -117.88 116.52 -35.70
N GLU A 47 -118.93 117.04 -36.34
CA GLU A 47 -118.95 118.46 -36.71
C GLU A 47 -118.78 119.37 -35.46
N PRO A 48 -118.02 120.47 -35.53
CA PRO A 48 -117.80 121.34 -34.37
C PRO A 48 -119.11 121.80 -33.72
N LYS A 49 -119.23 121.65 -32.39
CA LYS A 49 -120.43 121.89 -31.56
C LYS A 49 -121.56 120.87 -31.73
N THR A 50 -121.33 119.74 -32.40
CA THR A 50 -122.20 118.56 -32.33
C THR A 50 -121.63 117.51 -31.40
N ILE A 51 -122.53 116.70 -30.82
CA ILE A 51 -122.19 115.60 -29.92
C ILE A 51 -122.65 114.31 -30.60
N VAL A 52 -121.75 113.33 -30.71
CA VAL A 52 -122.02 112.00 -31.25
C VAL A 52 -121.97 110.98 -30.12
N SER A 53 -122.94 110.07 -30.07
CA SER A 53 -123.00 109.00 -29.07
C SER A 53 -123.43 107.69 -29.74
N GLY A 54 -122.96 106.56 -29.23
CA GLY A 54 -123.31 105.23 -29.74
C GLY A 54 -122.66 104.81 -31.08
N ILE A 55 -121.70 105.56 -31.63
CA ILE A 55 -120.97 105.19 -32.85
C ILE A 55 -119.51 104.83 -32.51
N ALA A 56 -119.14 103.55 -32.66
CA ALA A 56 -117.80 103.06 -32.31
C ALA A 56 -116.78 103.26 -33.46
N PRO A 57 -115.48 103.42 -33.15
CA PRO A 57 -114.42 103.30 -34.16
C PRO A 57 -114.38 101.89 -34.75
N LYS A 58 -113.73 101.75 -35.90
CA LYS A 58 -113.41 100.45 -36.48
C LYS A 58 -111.92 100.18 -36.32
N ALA A 59 -111.56 99.02 -35.76
CA ALA A 59 -110.17 98.68 -35.44
C ALA A 59 -109.25 98.76 -36.68
N GLY A 60 -108.11 99.42 -36.54
CA GLY A 60 -107.08 99.57 -37.57
C GLY A 60 -107.43 100.52 -38.72
N GLN A 61 -108.57 101.23 -38.66
CA GLN A 61 -109.12 101.95 -39.81
C GLN A 61 -109.70 103.31 -39.43
N ASN A 62 -109.65 104.26 -40.37
CA ASN A 62 -110.42 105.50 -40.28
C ASN A 62 -111.88 105.23 -40.66
N THR A 63 -112.80 105.96 -40.02
CA THR A 63 -114.24 105.99 -40.31
C THR A 63 -114.71 107.44 -40.45
N GLU A 64 -115.97 107.66 -40.83
CA GLU A 64 -116.52 109.01 -40.93
C GLU A 64 -116.49 109.79 -39.61
N VAL A 65 -116.66 109.10 -38.47
CA VAL A 65 -116.67 109.72 -37.13
C VAL A 65 -115.31 109.65 -36.43
N TRP A 66 -114.42 108.73 -36.82
CA TRP A 66 -113.17 108.46 -36.09
C TRP A 66 -111.96 108.33 -37.01
N GLN A 67 -110.89 109.08 -36.73
CA GLN A 67 -109.59 108.96 -37.41
C GLN A 67 -108.57 108.25 -36.51
N MET A 68 -107.97 107.15 -36.99
CA MET A 68 -106.90 106.44 -36.29
C MET A 68 -105.59 107.23 -36.36
N ILE A 69 -104.88 107.32 -35.24
CA ILE A 69 -103.62 108.05 -35.09
C ILE A 69 -102.44 107.11 -34.77
N ALA A 70 -102.66 105.99 -34.08
CA ALA A 70 -101.60 105.03 -33.76
C ALA A 70 -102.11 103.59 -33.58
N LEU A 71 -101.26 102.61 -33.93
CA LEU A 71 -101.42 101.18 -33.65
C LEU A 71 -100.03 100.58 -33.26
N PRO A 72 -99.87 99.81 -32.17
CA PRO A 72 -98.61 99.15 -31.80
C PRO A 72 -98.18 98.04 -32.79
N GLY A 73 -96.86 97.84 -32.97
CA GLY A 73 -96.29 96.74 -33.77
C GLY A 73 -95.73 95.57 -32.95
N GLU A 74 -95.40 94.44 -33.60
CA GLU A 74 -94.79 93.24 -32.99
C GLU A 74 -93.25 93.23 -33.06
N LEU A 75 -92.60 92.40 -32.23
CA LEU A 75 -91.14 92.17 -32.26
C LEU A 75 -90.71 91.43 -33.53
N THR A 76 -89.53 91.77 -34.09
CA THR A 76 -89.06 91.15 -35.34
C THR A 76 -88.34 89.79 -35.08
N PRO A 77 -88.36 88.85 -36.04
CA PRO A 77 -87.68 87.57 -35.93
C PRO A 77 -86.16 87.65 -35.69
N GLU A 78 -85.49 88.68 -36.22
CA GLU A 78 -84.04 88.88 -36.06
C GLU A 78 -83.66 89.14 -34.61
N TYR A 79 -84.51 89.86 -33.87
CA TYR A 79 -84.28 90.14 -32.46
C TYR A 79 -84.40 88.88 -31.61
N ILE A 80 -85.37 88.02 -31.91
CA ILE A 80 -85.57 86.72 -31.23
C ILE A 80 -84.34 85.81 -31.44
N ALA A 81 -83.84 85.71 -32.68
CA ALA A 81 -82.68 84.87 -32.98
C ALA A 81 -81.40 85.35 -32.26
N MET A 82 -81.19 86.67 -32.16
CA MET A 82 -80.04 87.24 -31.45
C MET A 82 -80.10 86.98 -29.94
N HIS A 83 -81.30 87.08 -29.35
CA HIS A 83 -81.54 86.75 -27.96
C HIS A 83 -81.19 85.27 -27.67
N ASP A 84 -81.67 84.35 -28.50
CA ASP A 84 -81.45 82.92 -28.31
C ASP A 84 -79.98 82.50 -28.47
N ASP A 85 -79.26 83.08 -29.45
CA ASP A 85 -77.81 82.88 -29.61
C ASP A 85 -77.02 83.39 -28.40
N THR A 86 -77.42 84.53 -27.84
CA THR A 86 -76.81 85.10 -26.63
C THR A 86 -76.98 84.16 -25.43
N ILE A 87 -78.18 83.57 -25.27
CA ILE A 87 -78.44 82.57 -24.22
C ILE A 87 -77.59 81.31 -24.43
N ALA A 88 -77.47 80.82 -25.67
CA ALA A 88 -76.69 79.63 -25.97
C ALA A 88 -75.19 79.83 -25.67
N LYS A 89 -74.63 80.97 -26.08
CA LYS A 89 -73.23 81.33 -25.79
C LYS A 89 -72.99 81.49 -24.29
N ALA A 90 -73.91 82.11 -23.54
CA ALA A 90 -73.79 82.21 -22.09
C ALA A 90 -73.69 80.83 -21.41
N LYS A 91 -74.51 79.86 -21.85
CA LYS A 91 -74.43 78.47 -21.35
C LYS A 91 -73.09 77.80 -21.69
N GLN A 92 -72.57 78.03 -22.89
CA GLN A 92 -71.28 77.47 -23.32
C GLN A 92 -70.09 78.05 -22.54
N THR A 93 -70.12 79.37 -22.27
CA THR A 93 -69.09 80.03 -21.46
C THR A 93 -69.03 79.43 -20.06
N GLU A 94 -70.19 79.16 -19.45
CA GLU A 94 -70.26 78.55 -18.12
C GLU A 94 -69.72 77.11 -18.08
N ALA A 95 -70.03 76.32 -19.11
CA ALA A 95 -69.47 74.98 -19.27
C ALA A 95 -67.94 75.01 -19.46
N SER A 96 -67.44 75.98 -20.25
CA SER A 96 -66.00 76.16 -20.48
C SER A 96 -65.26 76.60 -19.21
N ARG A 97 -65.87 77.48 -18.40
CA ARG A 97 -65.34 77.90 -17.10
C ARG A 97 -65.14 76.70 -16.17
N THR A 98 -66.17 75.87 -16.05
CA THR A 98 -66.13 74.67 -15.20
C THR A 98 -65.05 73.67 -15.65
N ALA A 99 -64.91 73.47 -16.96
CA ALA A 99 -63.85 72.59 -17.49
C ALA A 99 -62.44 73.13 -17.24
N ALA A 100 -62.25 74.45 -17.29
CA ALA A 100 -60.97 75.08 -16.97
C ALA A 100 -60.61 74.96 -15.48
N GLU A 101 -61.60 75.09 -14.59
CA GLU A 101 -61.41 74.90 -13.13
C GLU A 101 -61.00 73.46 -12.81
N LEU A 102 -61.65 72.46 -13.40
CA LEU A 102 -61.26 71.05 -13.23
C LEU A 102 -59.86 70.76 -13.78
N ALA A 103 -59.49 71.36 -14.91
CA ALA A 103 -58.16 71.22 -15.47
C ALA A 103 -57.09 71.87 -14.58
N GLN A 104 -57.40 73.00 -13.94
CA GLN A 104 -56.52 73.64 -12.97
C GLN A 104 -56.31 72.76 -11.73
N GLU A 105 -57.37 72.22 -11.14
CA GLU A 105 -57.26 71.31 -9.98
C GLU A 105 -56.42 70.06 -10.30
N ALA A 106 -56.61 69.48 -11.48
CA ALA A 106 -55.81 68.35 -11.95
C ALA A 106 -54.32 68.71 -12.11
N ALA A 107 -54.02 69.91 -12.65
CA ALA A 107 -52.65 70.40 -12.79
C ALA A 107 -51.98 70.69 -11.44
N GLU A 108 -52.73 71.22 -10.47
CA GLU A 108 -52.23 71.47 -9.11
C GLU A 108 -51.94 70.18 -8.35
N THR A 109 -52.79 69.16 -8.54
CA THR A 109 -52.57 67.81 -8.01
C THR A 109 -51.31 67.20 -8.61
N ALA A 110 -51.19 67.19 -9.95
CA ALA A 110 -50.01 66.65 -10.64
C ALA A 110 -48.71 67.38 -10.25
N ARG A 111 -48.76 68.70 -10.02
CA ARG A 111 -47.61 69.46 -9.51
C ARG A 111 -47.19 68.99 -8.11
N THR A 112 -48.15 68.69 -7.25
CA THR A 112 -47.88 68.22 -5.89
C THR A 112 -47.24 66.83 -5.92
N ASP A 113 -47.75 65.93 -6.76
CA ASP A 113 -47.16 64.59 -6.96
C ASP A 113 -45.72 64.68 -7.48
N VAL A 114 -45.43 65.58 -8.43
CA VAL A 114 -44.06 65.79 -8.95
C VAL A 114 -43.11 66.29 -7.86
N VAL A 115 -43.56 67.20 -6.99
CA VAL A 115 -42.74 67.69 -5.87
C VAL A 115 -42.46 66.56 -4.88
N GLN A 116 -43.46 65.73 -4.58
CA GLN A 116 -43.31 64.59 -3.70
C GLN A 116 -42.34 63.55 -4.27
N MET A 117 -42.51 63.16 -5.55
CA MET A 117 -41.61 62.24 -6.25
C MET A 117 -40.16 62.75 -6.26
N HIS A 118 -39.97 64.07 -6.43
CA HIS A 118 -38.64 64.66 -6.40
C HIS A 118 -37.99 64.52 -5.01
N SER A 119 -38.76 64.76 -3.94
CA SER A 119 -38.29 64.59 -2.56
C SER A 119 -37.92 63.14 -2.25
N GLU A 120 -38.77 62.18 -2.62
CA GLU A 120 -38.53 60.75 -2.43
C GLU A 120 -37.30 60.26 -3.21
N THR A 121 -37.14 60.74 -4.45
CA THR A 121 -35.96 60.43 -5.27
C THR A 121 -34.67 60.95 -4.61
N LEU A 122 -34.72 62.16 -4.05
CA LEU A 122 -33.57 62.78 -3.40
C LEU A 122 -33.20 62.05 -2.08
N GLN A 123 -34.20 61.60 -1.33
CA GLN A 123 -34.01 60.77 -0.15
C GLN A 123 -33.38 59.42 -0.51
N ALA A 124 -33.95 58.70 -1.49
CA ALA A 124 -33.43 57.41 -1.95
C ALA A 124 -31.97 57.52 -2.45
N ALA A 125 -31.64 58.59 -3.17
CA ALA A 125 -30.27 58.85 -3.60
C ALA A 125 -29.30 59.11 -2.43
N THR A 126 -29.79 59.75 -1.35
CA THR A 126 -29.00 60.00 -0.14
C THR A 126 -28.75 58.70 0.62
N GLU A 127 -29.79 57.90 0.83
CA GLU A 127 -29.70 56.58 1.48
C GLU A 127 -28.78 55.63 0.70
N ALA A 128 -28.85 55.64 -0.65
CA ALA A 128 -27.95 54.86 -1.49
C ALA A 128 -26.47 55.26 -1.31
N ARG A 129 -26.20 56.55 -1.13
CA ARG A 129 -24.84 57.06 -0.87
C ARG A 129 -24.34 56.64 0.52
N GLU A 130 -25.17 56.74 1.55
CA GLU A 130 -24.82 56.30 2.91
C GLU A 130 -24.58 54.78 3.00
N ASN A 131 -25.35 53.99 2.24
CA ASN A 131 -25.13 52.55 2.12
C ASN A 131 -23.81 52.24 1.40
N CYS A 132 -23.43 53.02 0.40
CA CYS A 132 -22.14 52.90 -0.28
C CYS A 132 -20.98 53.20 0.68
N ASP A 133 -21.08 54.28 1.47
CA ASP A 133 -20.07 54.65 2.46
C ASP A 133 -19.94 53.57 3.56
N SER A 134 -21.06 53.00 4.02
CA SER A 134 -21.08 51.90 4.98
C SER A 134 -20.42 50.64 4.42
N SER A 135 -20.71 50.30 3.16
CA SER A 135 -20.11 49.15 2.46
C SER A 135 -18.59 49.32 2.30
N ALA A 136 -18.12 50.54 2.02
CA ALA A 136 -16.69 50.84 1.99
C ALA A 136 -16.04 50.68 3.38
N GLY A 137 -16.73 51.07 4.46
CA GLY A 137 -16.30 50.83 5.84
C GLY A 137 -16.17 49.34 6.17
N TYR A 138 -17.15 48.52 5.78
CA TYR A 138 -17.08 47.07 5.98
C TYR A 138 -15.94 46.42 5.20
N ALA A 139 -15.68 46.88 3.97
CA ALA A 139 -14.54 46.39 3.18
C ALA A 139 -13.19 46.70 3.84
N GLN A 140 -13.03 47.90 4.42
CA GLN A 140 -11.82 48.27 5.16
C GLN A 140 -11.66 47.43 6.45
N ALA A 141 -12.74 47.21 7.19
CA ALA A 141 -12.73 46.37 8.38
C ALA A 141 -12.36 44.91 8.04
N ALA A 142 -12.92 44.36 6.96
CA ALA A 142 -12.60 43.03 6.47
C ALA A 142 -11.11 42.90 6.08
N GLU A 143 -10.54 43.92 5.42
CA GLU A 143 -9.12 43.92 5.06
C GLU A 143 -8.20 44.01 6.29
N LEU A 144 -8.59 44.77 7.32
CA LEU A 144 -7.88 44.80 8.60
C LEU A 144 -7.93 43.46 9.31
N SER A 145 -9.11 42.82 9.36
CA SER A 145 -9.26 41.46 9.91
C SER A 145 -8.43 40.44 9.14
N ARG A 146 -8.37 40.52 7.80
CA ARG A 146 -7.54 39.64 6.97
C ARG A 146 -6.06 39.79 7.28
N LYS A 147 -5.56 41.02 7.46
CA LYS A 147 -4.16 41.27 7.85
C LYS A 147 -3.85 40.73 9.24
N ALA A 148 -4.72 40.96 10.21
CA ALA A 148 -4.56 40.44 11.57
C ALA A 148 -4.54 38.90 11.60
N ALA A 149 -5.39 38.25 10.79
CA ALA A 149 -5.39 36.80 10.64
C ALA A 149 -4.06 36.29 10.04
N ALA A 150 -3.53 36.96 9.00
CA ALA A 150 -2.24 36.60 8.40
C ALA A 150 -1.06 36.78 9.37
N GLU A 151 -1.04 37.84 10.18
CA GLU A 151 -0.05 38.02 11.24
C GLU A 151 -0.15 36.94 12.32
N SER A 152 -1.38 36.58 12.73
CA SER A 152 -1.61 35.49 13.68
C SER A 152 -1.13 34.14 13.13
N GLU A 153 -1.38 33.85 11.85
CA GLU A 153 -0.90 32.64 11.19
C GLU A 153 0.63 32.57 11.18
N GLN A 154 1.30 33.69 10.84
CA GLN A 154 2.77 33.77 10.89
C GLN A 154 3.32 33.53 12.31
N ASN A 155 2.66 34.09 13.34
CA ASN A 155 3.07 33.90 14.72
C ASN A 155 2.90 32.44 15.19
N ILE A 156 1.79 31.79 14.80
CA ILE A 156 1.56 30.37 15.09
C ILE A 156 2.63 29.52 14.39
N ASN A 157 2.90 29.76 13.11
CA ASN A 157 3.91 29.03 12.36
C ASN A 157 5.31 29.19 12.97
N ALA A 158 5.66 30.39 13.45
CA ALA A 158 6.92 30.63 14.15
C ALA A 158 7.00 29.85 15.48
N GLN A 159 5.92 29.78 16.26
CA GLN A 159 5.87 28.97 17.49
C GLN A 159 5.99 27.48 17.21
N VAL A 160 5.25 26.96 16.22
CA VAL A 160 5.30 25.55 15.84
C VAL A 160 6.72 25.17 15.40
N THR A 161 7.34 25.98 14.54
CA THR A 161 8.72 25.76 14.08
C THR A 161 9.72 25.76 15.24
N GLY A 162 9.55 26.69 16.19
CA GLY A 162 10.38 26.74 17.40
C GLY A 162 10.23 25.49 18.27
N PHE A 163 9.00 25.03 18.48
CA PHE A 163 8.71 23.81 19.23
C PHE A 163 9.28 22.55 18.54
N GLU A 164 9.12 22.42 17.22
CA GLU A 164 9.69 21.31 16.45
C GLU A 164 11.23 21.27 16.57
N THR A 165 11.87 22.43 16.56
CA THR A 165 13.33 22.55 16.74
C THR A 165 13.75 22.05 18.14
N GLU A 166 13.08 22.52 19.19
CA GLU A 166 13.39 22.13 20.58
C GLU A 166 13.13 20.63 20.83
N VAL A 167 12.06 20.07 20.25
CA VAL A 167 11.78 18.64 20.29
C VAL A 167 12.86 17.84 19.56
N SER A 168 13.27 18.28 18.37
CA SER A 168 14.34 17.62 17.61
C SER A 168 15.68 17.63 18.36
N GLU A 169 16.04 18.75 18.97
CA GLU A 169 17.24 18.87 19.83
C GLU A 169 17.15 17.95 21.05
N SER A 170 15.99 17.92 21.72
CA SER A 170 15.75 17.05 22.88
C SER A 170 15.82 15.57 22.53
N VAL A 171 15.24 15.17 21.39
CA VAL A 171 15.31 13.78 20.87
C VAL A 171 16.76 13.40 20.56
N THR A 172 17.53 14.32 19.97
CA THR A 172 18.96 14.09 19.67
C THR A 172 19.75 13.87 20.96
N GLN A 173 19.59 14.75 21.95
CA GLN A 173 20.25 14.62 23.25
C GLN A 173 19.87 13.31 23.97
N ALA A 174 18.58 12.96 23.98
CA ALA A 174 18.11 11.71 24.57
C ALA A 174 18.73 10.49 23.87
N THR A 175 18.82 10.52 22.55
CA THR A 175 19.43 9.45 21.74
C THR A 175 20.92 9.28 22.04
N GLU A 176 21.66 10.37 22.20
CA GLU A 176 23.08 10.35 22.58
C GLU A 176 23.29 9.79 24.00
N GLN A 177 22.44 10.19 24.94
CA GLN A 177 22.47 9.67 26.32
C GLN A 177 22.17 8.17 26.36
N ILE A 178 21.13 7.71 25.65
CA ILE A 178 20.78 6.30 25.53
C ILE A 178 21.93 5.51 24.90
N THR A 179 22.55 6.03 23.85
CA THR A 179 23.67 5.38 23.18
C THR A 179 24.87 5.23 24.11
N THR A 180 25.20 6.28 24.87
CA THR A 180 26.28 6.27 25.85
C THR A 180 26.01 5.28 26.98
N ALA A 181 24.79 5.28 27.52
CA ALA A 181 24.38 4.34 28.56
C ALA A 181 24.46 2.89 28.06
N ARG A 182 24.00 2.62 26.83
CA ARG A 182 24.09 1.30 26.19
C ARG A 182 25.54 0.84 26.01
N GLN A 183 26.42 1.71 25.53
CA GLN A 183 27.85 1.39 25.36
C GLN A 183 28.50 1.04 26.71
N LYS A 184 28.19 1.81 27.76
CA LYS A 184 28.69 1.53 29.12
C LYS A 184 28.17 0.21 29.68
N ALA A 185 26.90 -0.11 29.45
CA ALA A 185 26.31 -1.39 29.85
C ALA A 185 26.97 -2.57 29.12
N VAL A 186 27.17 -2.46 27.80
CA VAL A 186 27.87 -3.48 27.00
C VAL A 186 29.30 -3.67 27.50
N GLN A 187 30.07 -2.60 27.71
CA GLN A 187 31.44 -2.68 28.23
C GLN A 187 31.50 -3.37 29.60
N THR A 188 30.53 -3.08 30.47
CA THR A 188 30.42 -3.71 31.80
C THR A 188 30.16 -5.22 31.67
N ILE A 189 29.23 -5.61 30.79
CA ILE A 189 28.91 -7.02 30.53
C ILE A 189 30.11 -7.74 29.93
N THR A 190 30.79 -7.17 28.94
CA THR A 190 31.99 -7.76 28.33
C THR A 190 33.11 -7.94 29.37
N SER A 191 33.35 -6.93 30.22
CA SER A 191 34.36 -7.03 31.29
C SER A 191 34.01 -8.12 32.32
N GLN A 192 32.74 -8.26 32.68
CA GLN A 192 32.28 -9.32 33.57
C GLN A 192 32.39 -10.70 32.89
N GLN A 193 32.09 -10.79 31.59
CA GLN A 193 32.26 -12.00 30.80
C GLN A 193 33.73 -12.44 30.78
N ASP A 194 34.66 -11.53 30.49
CA ASP A 194 36.10 -11.82 30.47
C ASP A 194 36.59 -12.29 31.84
N THR A 195 36.15 -11.62 32.92
CA THR A 195 36.48 -12.01 34.29
C THR A 195 35.95 -13.41 34.63
N SER A 196 34.72 -13.72 34.22
CA SER A 196 34.08 -15.02 34.48
C SER A 196 34.75 -16.14 33.68
N VAL A 197 35.08 -15.88 32.40
CA VAL A 197 35.82 -16.82 31.55
C VAL A 197 37.20 -17.08 32.13
N GLN A 198 37.90 -16.04 32.60
CA GLN A 198 39.22 -16.21 33.22
C GLN A 198 39.13 -17.01 34.52
N ALA A 199 38.15 -16.74 35.39
CA ALA A 199 37.94 -17.50 36.61
C ALA A 199 37.68 -19.00 36.33
N VAL A 200 36.89 -19.33 35.30
CA VAL A 200 36.67 -20.72 34.86
C VAL A 200 37.95 -21.34 34.31
N LYS A 201 38.74 -20.59 33.51
CA LYS A 201 40.05 -21.07 33.02
C LYS A 201 40.99 -21.39 34.18
N ASP A 202 41.07 -20.51 35.18
CA ASP A 202 41.95 -20.67 36.34
C ASP A 202 41.51 -21.86 37.20
N GLN A 203 40.20 -22.00 37.46
CA GLN A 203 39.64 -23.17 38.16
C GLN A 203 39.90 -24.47 37.38
N THR A 204 39.73 -24.45 36.06
CA THR A 204 39.98 -25.62 35.21
C THR A 204 41.47 -25.99 35.23
N ALA A 205 42.37 -25.01 35.16
CA ALA A 205 43.81 -25.24 35.26
C ALA A 205 44.20 -25.82 36.63
N ALA A 206 43.63 -25.30 37.72
CA ALA A 206 43.83 -25.82 39.07
C ALA A 206 43.32 -27.27 39.19
N TYR A 207 42.11 -27.56 38.70
CA TYR A 207 41.54 -28.90 38.70
C TYR A 207 42.37 -29.89 37.87
N ILE A 208 42.85 -29.48 36.67
CA ILE A 208 43.75 -30.31 35.86
C ILE A 208 45.05 -30.57 36.61
N SER A 209 45.62 -29.57 37.29
CA SER A 209 46.86 -29.73 38.07
C SER A 209 46.67 -30.66 39.26
N GLU A 210 45.55 -30.54 39.98
CA GLU A 210 45.15 -31.44 41.07
C GLU A 210 44.98 -32.86 40.54
N LYS A 211 44.20 -33.06 39.47
CA LYS A 211 43.98 -34.38 38.86
C LYS A 211 45.26 -34.99 38.32
N ASN A 212 46.16 -34.20 37.74
CA ASN A 212 47.48 -34.68 37.32
C ASN A 212 48.31 -35.10 38.54
N THR A 213 48.19 -34.40 39.67
CA THR A 213 48.88 -34.75 40.91
C THR A 213 48.30 -36.01 41.54
N GLU A 214 46.97 -36.14 41.60
CA GLU A 214 46.27 -37.35 42.04
C GLU A 214 46.61 -38.53 41.14
N ALA A 215 46.50 -38.38 39.81
CA ALA A 215 46.86 -39.42 38.86
C ALA A 215 48.34 -39.80 38.98
N LYS A 216 49.24 -38.83 39.13
CA LYS A 216 50.66 -39.11 39.37
C LYS A 216 50.87 -39.85 40.68
N LYS A 217 50.14 -39.50 41.74
CA LYS A 217 50.19 -40.19 43.03
C LYS A 217 49.63 -41.60 42.91
N GLU A 218 48.47 -41.81 42.31
CA GLU A 218 47.88 -43.13 42.06
C GLU A 218 48.80 -44.01 41.20
N ILE A 219 49.39 -43.46 40.14
CA ILE A 219 50.38 -44.16 39.32
C ILE A 219 51.63 -44.50 40.14
N THR A 220 52.08 -43.59 41.02
CA THR A 220 53.25 -43.83 41.88
C THR A 220 52.94 -44.88 42.94
N ASP A 221 51.82 -44.77 43.64
CA ASP A 221 51.35 -45.72 44.65
C ASP A 221 51.12 -47.10 44.01
N HIS A 222 50.53 -47.16 42.81
CA HIS A 222 50.37 -48.40 42.04
C HIS A 222 51.72 -48.96 41.60
N ALA A 223 52.63 -48.13 41.09
CA ALA A 223 53.98 -48.54 40.73
C ALA A 223 54.77 -49.04 41.95
N GLU A 224 54.65 -48.42 43.11
CA GLU A 224 55.28 -48.85 44.36
C GLU A 224 54.66 -50.14 44.89
N GLN A 225 53.33 -50.29 44.84
CA GLN A 225 52.65 -51.56 45.14
C GLN A 225 53.09 -52.67 44.18
N GLU A 226 53.27 -52.36 42.90
CA GLU A 226 53.71 -53.34 41.90
C GLU A 226 55.21 -53.62 41.99
N ILE A 227 56.04 -52.67 42.42
CA ILE A 227 57.43 -52.90 42.83
C ILE A 227 57.47 -53.83 44.05
N VAL A 228 56.56 -53.66 45.02
CA VAL A 228 56.45 -54.56 46.18
C VAL A 228 55.94 -55.95 45.76
N ARG A 229 54.98 -56.08 44.82
CA ARG A 229 54.59 -57.38 44.26
C ARG A 229 55.71 -58.04 43.46
N ILE A 230 56.41 -57.29 42.61
CA ILE A 230 57.54 -57.76 41.80
C ILE A 230 58.74 -58.15 42.68
N ASN A 231 58.96 -57.48 43.81
CA ASN A 231 60.00 -57.84 44.79
C ASN A 231 59.57 -58.98 45.73
N ALA A 232 58.28 -59.29 45.81
CA ALA A 232 57.74 -60.45 46.56
C ALA A 232 57.52 -61.70 45.69
N GLN A 233 57.71 -61.61 44.36
CA GLN A 233 57.85 -62.74 43.44
C GLN A 233 59.32 -62.88 43.03
N ASP A 234 59.82 -64.11 42.87
CA ASP A 234 61.21 -64.54 42.59
C ASP A 234 61.93 -63.92 41.35
N SER A 235 61.48 -62.78 40.84
CA SER A 235 61.84 -62.19 39.55
C SER A 235 63.14 -61.37 39.57
N VAL A 236 63.62 -60.90 40.74
CA VAL A 236 64.83 -60.06 40.83
C VAL A 236 66.11 -60.86 40.51
N GLN A 237 66.16 -62.16 40.83
CA GLN A 237 67.27 -63.03 40.42
C GLN A 237 67.22 -63.35 38.92
N GLN A 238 66.03 -63.41 38.32
CA GLN A 238 65.86 -63.70 36.89
C GLN A 238 66.17 -62.47 36.00
N ILE A 239 65.88 -61.25 36.46
CA ILE A 239 66.17 -60.01 35.70
C ILE A 239 67.68 -59.71 35.62
N GLN A 240 68.45 -60.00 36.67
CA GLN A 240 69.91 -59.85 36.63
C GLN A 240 70.56 -60.84 35.65
N LYS A 241 70.06 -62.08 35.60
CA LYS A 241 70.45 -63.10 34.63
C LYS A 241 70.08 -62.70 33.19
N ASN A 242 68.87 -62.21 32.97
CA ASN A 242 68.42 -61.75 31.65
C ASN A 242 69.18 -60.50 31.15
N LYS A 243 69.74 -59.66 32.05
CA LYS A 243 70.54 -58.50 31.68
C LYS A 243 71.95 -58.90 31.20
N GLU A 244 72.50 -59.97 31.76
CA GLU A 244 73.74 -60.62 31.28
C GLU A 244 73.49 -61.33 29.95
N ASP A 245 72.35 -61.99 29.78
CA ASP A 245 71.93 -62.66 28.53
C ASP A 245 71.65 -61.66 27.39
N VAL A 246 71.05 -60.50 27.65
CA VAL A 246 70.80 -59.47 26.62
C VAL A 246 72.08 -58.75 26.18
N ALA A 247 73.08 -58.63 27.06
CA ALA A 247 74.40 -58.12 26.69
C ALA A 247 75.20 -59.12 25.84
N LEU A 248 75.03 -60.42 26.08
CA LEU A 248 75.51 -61.51 25.21
C LEU A 248 74.78 -61.52 23.86
N LEU A 249 73.44 -61.41 23.84
CA LEU A 249 72.64 -61.39 22.62
C LEU A 249 72.90 -60.17 21.72
N LYS A 250 73.20 -58.99 22.28
CA LYS A 250 73.64 -57.83 21.47
C LYS A 250 75.01 -58.06 20.83
N LYS A 251 75.90 -58.79 21.50
CA LYS A 251 77.19 -59.19 20.95
C LYS A 251 77.03 -60.26 19.85
N ASP A 252 76.08 -61.17 20.01
CA ASP A 252 75.77 -62.23 19.04
C ASP A 252 75.03 -61.70 17.79
N LEU A 253 74.13 -60.72 17.94
CA LEU A 253 73.43 -60.10 16.81
C LEU A 253 74.35 -59.23 15.94
N THR A 254 75.32 -58.55 16.58
CA THR A 254 76.37 -57.79 15.85
C THR A 254 77.32 -58.74 15.10
N GLN A 255 77.51 -59.98 15.58
CA GLN A 255 78.29 -61.02 14.88
C GLN A 255 77.51 -61.69 13.73
N LEU A 256 76.18 -61.66 13.73
CA LEU A 256 75.35 -62.27 12.69
C LEU A 256 75.17 -61.37 11.45
N GLU A 257 75.12 -60.04 11.61
CA GLU A 257 75.10 -59.09 10.48
C GLU A 257 76.45 -59.04 9.72
N GLU A 258 77.57 -59.42 10.35
CA GLU A 258 78.88 -59.50 9.69
C GLU A 258 79.13 -60.83 8.94
N ALA A 259 78.24 -61.82 9.02
CA ALA A 259 78.53 -63.23 8.66
C ALA A 259 77.84 -63.80 7.40
N ILE A 260 76.94 -63.09 6.71
CA ILE A 260 76.26 -63.59 5.49
C ILE A 260 76.50 -62.64 4.32
N ASN A 261 77.41 -63.00 3.41
CA ASN A 261 77.73 -62.23 2.19
C ASN A 261 77.24 -62.95 0.93
N TYR A 262 76.51 -62.23 0.07
CA TYR A 262 76.04 -62.73 -1.23
C TYR A 262 77.21 -62.81 -2.22
N VAL A 263 77.39 -63.95 -2.90
CA VAL A 263 78.47 -64.16 -3.90
C VAL A 263 77.84 -64.41 -5.28
N LYS A 264 78.33 -63.73 -6.32
CA LYS A 264 77.84 -63.99 -7.69
C LYS A 264 78.36 -65.35 -8.17
N ALA A 265 77.48 -66.21 -8.70
CA ALA A 265 77.84 -67.56 -9.13
C ALA A 265 78.94 -67.57 -10.22
N THR A 266 78.95 -66.57 -11.11
CA THR A 266 80.01 -66.35 -12.12
C THR A 266 81.38 -66.08 -11.52
N ASP A 267 81.46 -65.53 -10.31
CA ASP A 267 82.74 -65.21 -9.68
C ASP A 267 83.39 -66.48 -9.11
N MET A 268 82.61 -67.53 -8.75
CA MET A 268 83.15 -68.80 -8.24
C MET A 268 83.54 -69.79 -9.35
N LEU A 269 82.81 -69.81 -10.45
CA LEU A 269 83.08 -70.68 -11.60
C LEU A 269 84.06 -69.96 -12.55
N GLY A 270 85.32 -69.80 -12.14
CA GLY A 270 86.27 -68.88 -12.79
C GLY A 270 86.70 -69.19 -14.24
N SER A 271 86.07 -70.16 -14.90
CA SER A 271 86.01 -70.22 -16.36
C SER A 271 84.76 -70.98 -16.84
N ILE A 272 83.84 -70.27 -17.51
CA ILE A 272 82.69 -70.87 -18.22
C ILE A 272 83.08 -71.22 -19.68
N SER A 273 84.39 -71.16 -20.03
CA SER A 273 84.84 -71.42 -21.39
C SER A 273 84.82 -72.92 -21.73
N GLY A 274 83.69 -73.36 -22.28
CA GLY A 274 83.50 -74.68 -22.88
C GLY A 274 82.98 -75.73 -21.90
N PHE A 275 81.70 -76.09 -22.03
CA PHE A 275 81.09 -77.27 -21.41
C PHE A 275 81.92 -78.50 -21.77
N ARG A 276 82.81 -78.93 -20.87
CA ARG A 276 83.94 -79.83 -21.20
C ARG A 276 83.48 -81.23 -21.63
N TYR A 277 82.42 -81.74 -21.01
CA TYR A 277 81.80 -83.02 -21.37
C TYR A 277 80.27 -82.90 -21.25
N SER A 278 79.58 -83.37 -22.28
CA SER A 278 78.13 -83.51 -22.29
C SER A 278 77.74 -84.81 -22.99
N LYS A 279 76.66 -85.44 -22.52
CA LYS A 279 76.10 -86.68 -23.05
C LYS A 279 74.59 -86.48 -23.21
N ASN A 280 74.04 -86.87 -24.36
CA ASN A 280 72.62 -86.70 -24.70
C ASN A 280 72.12 -85.25 -24.55
N VAL A 281 73.01 -84.26 -24.64
CA VAL A 281 72.73 -82.83 -24.51
C VAL A 281 73.29 -82.08 -25.72
N THR A 282 72.51 -81.14 -26.25
CA THR A 282 72.86 -80.22 -27.34
C THR A 282 72.59 -78.78 -26.93
N ASN A 283 73.32 -77.84 -27.54
CA ASN A 283 73.19 -76.40 -27.30
C ASN A 283 73.24 -75.93 -25.82
N PRO A 284 74.21 -76.37 -25.00
CA PRO A 284 74.36 -75.83 -23.65
C PRO A 284 74.75 -74.33 -23.68
N GLN A 285 74.16 -73.53 -22.80
CA GLN A 285 74.31 -72.07 -22.68
C GLN A 285 74.37 -71.65 -21.20
N TRP A 286 75.04 -70.54 -20.90
CA TRP A 286 75.04 -69.92 -19.57
C TRP A 286 74.92 -68.40 -19.69
N MET A 287 73.86 -67.80 -19.12
CA MET A 287 73.66 -66.36 -19.09
C MET A 287 72.97 -65.92 -17.79
N ASN A 288 73.38 -64.80 -17.18
CA ASN A 288 72.74 -64.21 -15.99
C ASN A 288 72.51 -65.18 -14.80
N ASN A 289 73.51 -66.03 -14.52
CA ASN A 289 73.45 -67.10 -13.50
C ASN A 289 72.46 -68.23 -13.81
N GLU A 290 72.12 -68.43 -15.08
CA GLU A 290 71.21 -69.45 -15.54
C GLU A 290 71.84 -70.33 -16.63
N PHE A 291 71.90 -71.64 -16.38
CA PHE A 291 72.29 -72.67 -17.35
C PHE A 291 71.07 -73.11 -18.14
N SER A 292 71.19 -73.28 -19.46
CA SER A 292 70.15 -73.91 -20.27
C SER A 292 70.74 -74.85 -21.32
N CYS A 293 70.00 -75.90 -21.68
CA CYS A 293 70.37 -76.82 -22.75
C CYS A 293 69.17 -77.61 -23.29
N GLU A 294 69.36 -78.33 -24.39
CA GLU A 294 68.40 -79.30 -24.91
C GLU A 294 68.91 -80.72 -24.71
N SER A 295 68.04 -81.66 -24.35
CA SER A 295 68.42 -83.07 -24.18
C SER A 295 67.50 -84.02 -24.95
N SER A 296 68.06 -85.14 -25.40
CA SER A 296 67.30 -86.27 -25.95
C SER A 296 66.80 -87.23 -24.86
N GLY A 297 67.02 -86.93 -23.57
CA GLY A 297 66.69 -87.78 -22.42
C GLY A 297 67.92 -88.44 -21.79
N ASP A 298 67.90 -88.55 -20.45
CA ASP A 298 69.03 -88.96 -19.61
C ASP A 298 70.29 -88.13 -19.90
N GLY A 299 70.09 -86.82 -20.00
CA GLY A 299 71.14 -85.86 -20.34
C GLY A 299 72.08 -85.59 -19.17
N PHE A 300 73.36 -85.42 -19.51
CA PHE A 300 74.42 -84.99 -18.60
C PHE A 300 75.17 -83.82 -19.21
N CYS A 301 75.40 -82.76 -18.44
CA CYS A 301 76.27 -81.66 -18.83
C CYS A 301 77.12 -81.18 -17.67
N ALA A 302 78.44 -81.16 -17.84
CA ALA A 302 79.35 -80.50 -16.91
C ALA A 302 79.35 -78.99 -17.18
N ILE A 303 78.91 -78.18 -16.20
CA ILE A 303 78.73 -76.73 -16.34
C ILE A 303 80.08 -76.00 -16.26
N GLY A 304 80.95 -76.37 -15.31
CA GLY A 304 82.25 -75.73 -15.15
C GLY A 304 82.98 -76.17 -13.88
N SER A 305 84.31 -76.01 -13.89
CA SER A 305 85.17 -76.21 -12.73
C SER A 305 85.32 -74.92 -11.93
N PHE A 306 85.41 -75.02 -10.61
CA PHE A 306 85.74 -73.87 -9.77
C PHE A 306 87.20 -73.42 -9.99
N ASP A 307 87.48 -72.11 -9.93
CA ASP A 307 88.84 -71.58 -10.10
C ASP A 307 89.54 -71.38 -8.75
N ASN A 308 90.84 -71.67 -8.70
CA ASN A 308 91.71 -71.57 -7.53
C ASN A 308 91.74 -70.17 -6.91
N TYR A 309 91.43 -69.11 -7.67
CA TYR A 309 91.44 -67.74 -7.16
C TYR A 309 90.30 -67.46 -6.17
N TYR A 310 89.17 -68.20 -6.28
CA TYR A 310 87.98 -67.99 -5.45
C TYR A 310 87.72 -69.14 -4.45
N LEU A 311 88.34 -70.31 -4.67
CA LEU A 311 88.37 -71.40 -3.68
C LEU A 311 89.37 -71.09 -2.54
N LYS A 312 88.88 -70.48 -1.46
CA LYS A 312 89.66 -70.27 -0.23
C LYS A 312 89.51 -71.49 0.70
N SER A 313 90.64 -72.10 1.07
CA SER A 313 90.69 -73.25 1.98
C SER A 313 89.94 -72.97 3.29
N GLY A 314 89.05 -73.90 3.68
CA GLY A 314 88.26 -73.83 4.92
C GLY A 314 86.94 -73.06 4.85
N ARG A 315 86.50 -72.64 3.66
CA ARG A 315 85.20 -71.96 3.48
C ARG A 315 84.04 -72.92 3.18
N LYS A 316 82.85 -72.59 3.70
CA LYS A 316 81.60 -73.35 3.51
C LYS A 316 80.62 -72.53 2.67
N TYR A 317 80.01 -73.16 1.67
CA TYR A 317 79.06 -72.51 0.79
C TYR A 317 77.75 -73.29 0.68
N ILE A 318 76.67 -72.57 0.41
CA ILE A 318 75.37 -73.14 0.04
C ILE A 318 75.02 -72.65 -1.35
N VAL A 319 74.77 -73.58 -2.29
CA VAL A 319 74.21 -73.28 -3.60
C VAL A 319 72.74 -73.61 -3.59
N ALA A 320 71.89 -72.63 -3.87
CA ALA A 320 70.48 -72.86 -4.20
C ALA A 320 70.33 -72.88 -5.72
N TYR A 321 69.47 -73.76 -6.24
CA TYR A 321 69.11 -73.72 -7.67
C TYR A 321 67.61 -73.87 -7.89
N GLU A 322 67.14 -73.24 -8.96
CA GLU A 322 65.76 -73.29 -9.43
C GLU A 322 65.75 -73.77 -10.88
N SER A 323 64.97 -74.81 -11.20
CA SER A 323 64.94 -75.41 -12.55
C SER A 323 63.54 -75.42 -13.16
N SER A 324 63.49 -75.22 -14.48
CA SER A 324 62.26 -75.32 -15.27
C SER A 324 61.79 -76.75 -15.55
N GLY A 325 62.55 -77.80 -15.17
CA GLY A 325 62.20 -79.20 -15.40
C GLY A 325 62.91 -80.18 -14.44
N PRO A 326 62.53 -81.47 -14.41
CA PRO A 326 63.10 -82.44 -13.50
C PRO A 326 64.54 -82.80 -13.88
N CYS A 327 65.52 -82.13 -13.28
CA CYS A 327 66.93 -82.48 -13.38
C CYS A 327 67.60 -82.50 -12.01
N ILE A 328 68.85 -82.96 -11.94
CA ILE A 328 69.61 -83.05 -10.71
C ILE A 328 70.92 -82.28 -10.85
N LEU A 329 71.14 -81.30 -9.97
CA LEU A 329 72.43 -80.63 -9.84
C LEU A 329 73.35 -81.46 -8.95
N ARG A 330 74.55 -81.81 -9.43
CA ARG A 330 75.54 -82.61 -8.71
C ARG A 330 76.89 -81.91 -8.65
N GLY A 331 77.55 -82.00 -7.50
CA GLY A 331 78.97 -81.70 -7.35
C GLY A 331 79.79 -82.99 -7.47
N MET A 332 80.76 -83.03 -8.37
CA MET A 332 81.68 -84.16 -8.55
C MET A 332 83.09 -83.74 -8.14
N ASN A 333 83.69 -84.47 -7.19
CA ASN A 333 84.98 -84.11 -6.60
C ASN A 333 86.20 -84.80 -7.24
N GLU A 334 86.03 -85.65 -8.26
CA GLU A 334 87.13 -86.34 -8.93
C GLU A 334 86.95 -86.38 -10.46
N TYR A 335 88.03 -86.07 -11.18
CA TYR A 335 88.10 -85.94 -12.63
C TYR A 335 88.23 -87.30 -13.32
N VAL A 336 87.16 -88.10 -13.39
CA VAL A 336 87.15 -89.34 -14.21
C VAL A 336 85.96 -89.35 -15.17
N TYR A 337 86.10 -88.58 -16.26
CA TYR A 337 85.21 -88.63 -17.42
C TYR A 337 85.57 -89.85 -18.27
N SER A 338 85.00 -91.01 -17.96
CA SER A 338 85.05 -92.19 -18.83
C SER A 338 83.67 -92.84 -18.90
N ASP A 339 83.34 -93.41 -20.07
CA ASP A 339 82.00 -93.86 -20.53
C ASP A 339 81.31 -94.96 -19.68
N THR A 340 81.75 -95.19 -18.45
CA THR A 340 81.05 -96.03 -17.47
C THR A 340 80.71 -95.16 -16.26
N ILE A 341 79.52 -94.54 -16.30
CA ILE A 341 78.90 -93.92 -15.11
C ILE A 341 78.63 -95.06 -14.12
N SER A 342 79.63 -95.38 -13.31
CA SER A 342 79.60 -96.44 -12.32
C SER A 342 78.98 -95.89 -11.04
N ASN A 343 77.65 -95.87 -10.96
CA ASN A 343 76.84 -95.61 -9.74
C ASN A 343 77.48 -94.66 -8.70
N ASN A 344 78.01 -93.55 -9.20
CA ASN A 344 78.88 -92.61 -8.51
C ASN A 344 78.16 -91.98 -7.31
N ILE A 345 78.81 -91.87 -6.14
CA ILE A 345 79.76 -90.79 -5.85
C ILE A 345 79.08 -89.42 -6.12
N GLY A 346 78.70 -88.74 -5.04
CA GLY A 346 78.03 -87.43 -5.05
C GLY A 346 76.54 -87.52 -4.70
N ALA A 347 76.09 -86.67 -3.77
CA ALA A 347 74.68 -86.64 -3.32
C ALA A 347 73.76 -86.10 -4.43
N SER A 348 72.65 -86.81 -4.65
CA SER A 348 71.61 -86.51 -5.63
C SER A 348 70.48 -85.72 -4.95
N PHE A 349 70.09 -84.57 -5.51
CA PHE A 349 69.08 -83.69 -4.89
C PHE A 349 67.94 -83.34 -5.87
N SER A 350 66.70 -83.46 -5.41
CA SER A 350 65.47 -83.27 -6.19
C SER A 350 65.21 -81.81 -6.61
N LEU A 351 64.22 -81.61 -7.50
CA LEU A 351 63.74 -80.32 -8.04
C LEU A 351 63.71 -79.18 -6.99
N ASN A 352 64.24 -78.01 -7.35
CA ASN A 352 64.30 -76.78 -6.54
C ASN A 352 64.86 -77.02 -5.13
N SER A 353 66.11 -77.45 -5.05
CA SER A 353 66.79 -77.79 -3.81
C SER A 353 68.00 -76.91 -3.56
N PHE A 354 68.41 -76.81 -2.30
CA PHE A 354 69.69 -76.26 -1.89
C PHE A 354 70.73 -77.38 -1.71
N VAL A 355 71.98 -77.07 -2.02
CA VAL A 355 73.13 -77.97 -1.92
C VAL A 355 74.14 -77.29 -1.01
N LYS A 356 74.35 -77.86 0.18
CA LYS A 356 75.51 -77.52 1.00
C LYS A 356 76.71 -78.20 0.36
N PHE A 357 77.73 -77.44 -0.03
CA PHE A 357 78.92 -78.01 -0.62
C PHE A 357 80.17 -77.37 -0.02
N GLU A 358 81.13 -78.22 0.30
CA GLU A 358 82.49 -77.82 0.65
C GLU A 358 83.36 -78.14 -0.57
N PRO A 359 83.71 -77.14 -1.40
CA PRO A 359 84.41 -77.41 -2.64
C PRO A 359 85.83 -77.90 -2.38
N THR A 360 86.22 -78.99 -3.02
CA THR A 360 87.62 -79.39 -3.14
C THR A 360 88.25 -78.77 -4.39
N LYS A 361 89.58 -78.75 -4.45
CA LYS A 361 90.37 -78.09 -5.51
C LYS A 361 90.03 -78.55 -6.94
N ASP A 362 89.43 -79.74 -7.08
CA ASP A 362 89.14 -80.39 -8.37
C ASP A 362 87.63 -80.60 -8.60
N ALA A 363 86.78 -79.95 -7.82
CA ALA A 363 85.33 -80.11 -7.92
C ALA A 363 84.75 -79.48 -9.20
N VAL A 364 83.80 -80.18 -9.83
CA VAL A 364 83.05 -79.72 -11.00
C VAL A 364 81.55 -79.80 -10.71
N ILE A 365 80.82 -78.74 -11.05
CA ILE A 365 79.35 -78.77 -11.03
C ILE A 365 78.85 -79.35 -12.35
N CYS A 366 77.97 -80.33 -12.28
CA CYS A 366 77.28 -80.91 -13.43
C CYS A 366 75.78 -81.02 -13.16
N VAL A 367 75.02 -81.07 -14.25
CA VAL A 367 73.58 -81.35 -14.22
C VAL A 367 73.37 -82.69 -14.91
N THR A 368 72.58 -83.54 -14.28
CA THR A 368 72.29 -84.91 -14.73
C THR A 368 70.79 -85.17 -14.77
N ASP A 369 70.42 -86.34 -15.27
CA ASP A 369 69.03 -86.81 -15.33
C ASP A 369 68.13 -85.83 -16.11
N ILE A 370 68.71 -85.09 -17.06
CA ILE A 370 67.99 -84.10 -17.85
C ILE A 370 66.98 -84.85 -18.75
N PRO A 371 65.69 -84.53 -18.68
CA PRO A 371 64.66 -85.21 -19.45
C PRO A 371 64.73 -84.77 -20.91
N SER A 372 64.07 -85.49 -21.81
CA SER A 372 64.01 -85.05 -23.21
C SER A 372 63.29 -83.70 -23.31
N GLY A 373 63.91 -82.72 -23.97
CA GLY A 373 63.39 -81.35 -24.12
C GLY A 373 64.40 -80.28 -23.68
N THR A 374 63.95 -79.02 -23.65
CA THR A 374 64.75 -77.87 -23.20
C THR A 374 64.62 -77.67 -21.70
N ILE A 375 65.73 -77.41 -21.01
CA ILE A 375 65.76 -77.09 -19.59
C ILE A 375 66.52 -75.79 -19.33
N SER A 376 66.09 -75.07 -18.29
CA SER A 376 66.79 -73.90 -17.75
C SER A 376 66.94 -74.03 -16.23
N ILE A 377 68.08 -73.58 -15.68
CA ILE A 377 68.48 -73.77 -14.28
C ILE A 377 69.20 -72.54 -13.76
N LYS A 378 68.57 -71.81 -12.85
CA LYS A 378 69.14 -70.62 -12.20
C LYS A 378 69.86 -71.01 -10.92
N ILE A 379 71.08 -70.49 -10.70
CA ILE A 379 71.95 -70.88 -9.59
C ILE A 379 72.35 -69.67 -8.75
N THR A 380 72.21 -69.77 -7.42
CA THR A 380 72.58 -68.75 -6.44
C THR A 380 73.50 -69.32 -5.38
N VAL A 381 74.53 -68.58 -4.96
CA VAL A 381 75.54 -69.08 -4.00
C VAL A 381 75.70 -68.15 -2.81
N PHE A 382 75.70 -68.72 -1.61
CA PHE A 382 75.88 -68.04 -0.33
C PHE A 382 77.18 -68.49 0.34
N ASP A 383 78.04 -67.57 0.76
CA ASP A 383 79.18 -67.87 1.65
C ASP A 383 78.67 -67.88 3.09
N VAL A 384 78.68 -69.05 3.71
CA VAL A 384 78.15 -69.29 5.05
C VAL A 384 79.26 -69.71 6.01
N THR A 385 80.53 -69.48 5.64
CA THR A 385 81.71 -69.94 6.39
C THR A 385 81.70 -69.51 7.85
N ALA A 386 81.21 -68.30 8.13
CA ALA A 386 81.19 -67.73 9.47
C ALA A 386 79.91 -68.07 10.26
N VAL A 387 78.98 -68.83 9.68
CA VAL A 387 77.70 -69.17 10.29
C VAL A 387 77.80 -70.55 10.96
N ASP A 388 77.34 -70.64 12.20
CA ASP A 388 77.32 -71.90 12.96
C ASP A 388 76.35 -72.93 12.35
N GLU A 389 76.71 -74.21 12.42
CA GLU A 389 76.02 -75.31 11.74
C GLU A 389 74.60 -75.55 12.29
N SER A 390 74.36 -75.25 13.57
CA SER A 390 73.04 -75.35 14.18
C SER A 390 72.09 -74.26 13.69
N VAL A 391 72.59 -73.05 13.48
CA VAL A 391 71.84 -71.90 12.93
C VAL A 391 71.53 -72.14 11.44
N LEU A 392 72.50 -72.65 10.69
CA LEU A 392 72.33 -73.05 9.29
C LEU A 392 71.29 -74.14 9.04
N ASN A 393 70.95 -74.95 10.04
CA ASN A 393 69.92 -76.00 9.95
C ASN A 393 68.52 -75.49 10.32
N ALA A 394 68.42 -74.30 10.92
CA ALA A 394 67.16 -73.70 11.34
C ALA A 394 66.61 -72.66 10.34
N ILE A 395 67.43 -72.22 9.36
CA ILE A 395 67.01 -71.29 8.31
C ILE A 395 66.28 -72.05 7.20
N ASP A 396 65.06 -71.62 6.90
CA ASP A 396 64.30 -72.09 5.75
C ASP A 396 64.69 -71.27 4.50
N PHE A 397 65.60 -71.83 3.71
CA PHE A 397 66.08 -71.18 2.48
C PHE A 397 65.08 -71.27 1.31
N THR A 398 63.90 -71.85 1.51
CA THR A 398 62.87 -71.94 0.47
C THR A 398 61.96 -70.70 0.41
N ASP A 399 62.02 -69.80 1.40
CA ASP A 399 61.22 -68.56 1.46
C ASP A 399 62.10 -67.30 1.65
N MET A 400 62.35 -66.57 0.56
CA MET A 400 63.16 -65.34 0.54
C MET A 400 62.36 -64.05 0.79
N SER A 401 61.11 -64.12 1.26
CA SER A 401 60.22 -62.95 1.38
C SER A 401 60.50 -62.01 2.56
N ILE A 402 61.39 -62.38 3.49
CA ILE A 402 61.63 -61.67 4.78
C ILE A 402 62.43 -60.35 4.62
N SER A 403 63.00 -60.04 3.44
CA SER A 403 63.87 -58.86 3.25
C SER A 403 63.19 -57.55 2.81
N TYR A 404 61.85 -57.42 2.84
CA TYR A 404 61.16 -56.26 2.23
C TYR A 404 60.44 -55.27 3.18
N SER A 405 60.47 -55.45 4.50
CA SER A 405 59.56 -54.70 5.40
C SER A 405 60.12 -53.44 6.10
N ILE A 406 61.27 -52.89 5.68
CA ILE A 406 61.95 -51.75 6.36
C ILE A 406 61.92 -50.42 5.57
N VAL A 407 61.00 -50.23 4.61
CA VAL A 407 60.83 -48.92 3.95
C VAL A 407 59.34 -48.66 3.76
N ILE A 408 58.90 -47.42 4.02
CA ILE A 408 57.50 -46.92 3.99
C ILE A 408 56.85 -46.80 5.40
N VAL A 409 57.60 -46.28 6.36
CA VAL A 409 57.09 -45.26 7.30
C VAL A 409 58.12 -44.14 7.31
N GLU A 410 58.03 -43.21 6.36
CA GLU A 410 58.58 -41.84 6.43
C GLU A 410 58.49 -41.20 5.04
N ARG A 411 57.38 -40.50 4.77
CA ARG A 411 57.20 -39.39 3.81
C ARG A 411 55.70 -39.23 3.51
N ALA A 412 54.98 -38.51 4.37
CA ALA A 412 53.85 -37.64 3.99
C ALA A 412 53.03 -37.22 5.23
N THR A 413 53.68 -36.62 6.21
CA THR A 413 53.05 -35.58 7.04
C THR A 413 54.00 -34.40 7.02
N LEU A 414 53.46 -33.22 6.70
CA LEU A 414 54.11 -31.89 6.67
C LEU A 414 54.66 -31.42 5.32
N ALA A 415 53.78 -31.37 4.31
CA ALA A 415 53.81 -30.30 3.31
C ALA A 415 52.38 -29.76 3.16
N ASP A 416 52.13 -28.71 3.93
CA ASP A 416 51.26 -27.58 3.61
C ASP A 416 49.73 -27.74 3.72
N ARG A 417 49.28 -27.37 4.93
CA ARG A 417 48.04 -26.60 5.12
C ARG A 417 48.02 -25.38 4.19
N ALA A 418 46.80 -25.04 3.73
CA ALA A 418 46.37 -23.81 3.08
C ALA A 418 46.36 -23.82 1.55
N THR A 419 45.27 -24.31 0.96
CA THR A 419 44.54 -23.72 -0.19
C THR A 419 43.30 -24.56 -0.48
N LEU A 420 42.26 -23.94 -1.08
CA LEU A 420 40.84 -24.38 -1.21
C LEU A 420 39.99 -23.89 -0.03
N ALA A 421 39.59 -22.61 0.09
CA ALA A 421 39.20 -21.68 -0.98
C ALA A 421 38.25 -22.31 -2.01
N ASP A 422 37.19 -22.97 -1.53
CA ASP A 422 35.99 -23.28 -2.32
C ASP A 422 34.76 -23.25 -1.41
N ARG A 423 34.17 -22.05 -1.29
CA ARG A 423 32.77 -21.78 -0.90
C ARG A 423 32.55 -20.26 -0.89
N ALA A 424 32.60 -19.65 -2.07
CA ALA A 424 32.12 -18.28 -2.26
C ALA A 424 31.60 -18.14 -3.70
N THR A 425 30.41 -18.68 -3.93
CA THR A 425 29.61 -18.38 -5.12
C THR A 425 28.15 -18.49 -4.70
N VAL A 426 27.45 -17.34 -4.74
CA VAL A 426 26.01 -17.05 -4.57
C VAL A 426 25.83 -15.74 -3.76
N ALA A 427 26.71 -15.45 -2.79
CA ALA A 427 26.64 -14.23 -1.98
C ALA A 427 26.95 -12.92 -2.73
N ASP A 428 27.72 -12.96 -3.82
CA ASP A 428 28.20 -11.75 -4.52
C ASP A 428 27.23 -11.21 -5.60
N ARG A 429 26.05 -11.84 -5.75
CA ARG A 429 24.98 -11.38 -6.65
C ARG A 429 23.72 -10.88 -5.94
N ALA A 430 23.62 -11.07 -4.62
CA ALA A 430 22.52 -10.55 -3.80
C ALA A 430 22.71 -9.08 -3.39
N ASN A 431 23.94 -8.56 -3.44
CA ASN A 431 24.32 -7.23 -2.91
C ASN A 431 24.00 -6.05 -3.85
N LYS A 432 22.88 -6.07 -4.57
CA LYS A 432 22.36 -4.88 -5.29
C LYS A 432 21.00 -4.40 -4.76
N VAL A 433 20.67 -4.73 -3.52
CA VAL A 433 19.48 -4.23 -2.79
C VAL A 433 19.87 -3.60 -1.43
N ASP A 434 21.14 -3.27 -1.20
CA ASP A 434 21.64 -2.83 0.13
C ASP A 434 21.65 -1.31 0.36
N THR A 435 21.03 -0.50 -0.49
CA THR A 435 21.12 0.97 -0.36
C THR A 435 19.82 1.67 0.03
N ILE A 436 19.00 1.04 0.88
CA ILE A 436 17.95 1.74 1.62
C ILE A 436 18.43 2.06 3.05
N ALA A 437 18.92 3.29 3.27
CA ALA A 437 19.23 3.81 4.61
C ALA A 437 18.07 3.57 5.58
N GLY A 438 18.33 2.85 6.69
CA GLY A 438 17.32 2.50 7.69
C GLY A 438 16.58 1.18 7.45
N ALA A 439 16.99 0.32 6.51
CA ALA A 439 16.48 -1.06 6.40
C ALA A 439 17.64 -2.06 6.38
N LYS A 440 17.48 -3.21 7.03
CA LYS A 440 18.38 -4.36 6.86
C LYS A 440 17.70 -5.35 5.92
N SER A 441 18.12 -5.35 4.65
CA SER A 441 17.84 -6.43 3.70
C SER A 441 18.50 -7.70 4.22
N VAL A 442 17.72 -8.57 4.84
CA VAL A 442 18.18 -9.94 5.08
C VAL A 442 17.54 -10.78 3.98
N ASN A 443 18.37 -11.51 3.23
CA ASN A 443 17.94 -12.63 2.39
C ASN A 443 17.26 -13.68 3.28
N LEU A 444 16.02 -13.41 3.70
CA LEU A 444 15.22 -14.30 4.55
C LEU A 444 14.46 -15.31 3.71
N ILE A 445 14.36 -15.07 2.38
CA ILE A 445 13.65 -15.93 1.45
C ILE A 445 14.40 -17.27 1.37
N ASP A 446 13.81 -18.29 1.96
CA ASP A 446 14.24 -19.68 1.81
C ASP A 446 13.89 -20.05 0.36
N GLU A 447 14.88 -20.25 -0.52
CA GLU A 447 14.72 -20.58 -1.95
C GLU A 447 14.12 -21.99 -2.17
N THR A 448 13.20 -22.42 -1.31
CA THR A 448 12.50 -23.69 -1.41
C THR A 448 11.27 -23.55 -2.31
N THR A 449 11.54 -23.71 -3.61
CA THR A 449 10.66 -24.28 -4.65
C THR A 449 9.20 -23.81 -4.67
N VAL A 450 8.88 -22.96 -5.65
CA VAL A 450 7.49 -22.62 -5.96
C VAL A 450 6.91 -23.63 -6.94
N ASN A 451 5.77 -24.23 -6.60
CA ASN A 451 5.05 -25.15 -7.49
C ASN A 451 4.63 -24.41 -8.78
N GLY A 452 5.12 -24.86 -9.94
CA GLY A 452 4.64 -24.41 -11.26
C GLY A 452 5.38 -23.25 -11.93
N ALA A 453 6.49 -22.74 -11.36
CA ALA A 453 7.31 -21.73 -12.02
C ALA A 453 8.10 -22.31 -13.21
N THR A 454 8.13 -21.61 -14.34
CA THR A 454 8.91 -21.99 -15.53
C THR A 454 10.36 -21.50 -15.50
N SER A 455 10.70 -20.57 -14.60
CA SER A 455 12.07 -20.07 -14.37
C SER A 455 12.19 -19.46 -12.96
N ASN A 456 13.38 -19.61 -12.34
CA ASN A 456 13.74 -19.01 -11.06
C ASN A 456 15.16 -18.42 -11.14
N ILE A 457 15.29 -17.09 -10.99
CA ILE A 457 16.57 -16.38 -10.94
C ILE A 457 16.54 -15.41 -9.75
N GLY A 458 17.19 -15.78 -8.65
CA GLY A 458 17.20 -15.00 -7.41
C GLY A 458 15.81 -14.86 -6.81
N ASN A 459 15.36 -13.62 -6.55
CA ASN A 459 14.01 -13.35 -6.05
C ASN A 459 12.94 -13.18 -7.14
N LYS A 460 13.26 -13.50 -8.40
CA LYS A 460 12.38 -13.31 -9.57
C LYS A 460 11.93 -14.66 -10.15
N LEU A 461 10.61 -14.85 -10.22
CA LEU A 461 9.95 -16.05 -10.76
C LEU A 461 9.17 -15.69 -12.02
N THR A 462 9.17 -16.58 -13.01
CA THR A 462 8.35 -16.45 -14.23
C THR A 462 7.45 -17.66 -14.37
N TYR A 463 6.18 -17.43 -14.69
CA TYR A 463 5.16 -18.47 -14.87
C TYR A 463 4.62 -18.39 -16.30
N VAL A 464 4.49 -19.54 -16.95
CA VAL A 464 3.75 -19.70 -18.21
C VAL A 464 2.82 -20.89 -18.04
N ASN A 465 1.50 -20.66 -18.02
CA ASN A 465 0.52 -21.74 -17.93
C ASN A 465 -0.66 -21.51 -18.87
N THR A 466 -1.11 -22.58 -19.51
CA THR A 466 -2.17 -22.62 -20.54
C THR A 466 -3.43 -23.38 -20.09
N SER A 467 -3.59 -23.68 -18.80
CA SER A 467 -4.69 -24.51 -18.27
C SER A 467 -5.64 -23.78 -17.31
N VAL A 468 -6.93 -24.17 -17.34
CA VAL A 468 -7.98 -23.81 -16.36
C VAL A 468 -7.68 -24.54 -15.05
N ASP A 469 -7.09 -23.89 -14.05
CA ASP A 469 -7.05 -24.38 -12.67
C ASP A 469 -6.54 -23.30 -11.69
N TYR A 470 -6.96 -23.37 -10.42
CA TYR A 470 -6.44 -22.57 -9.32
C TYR A 470 -4.94 -22.86 -9.12
N LYS A 471 -4.07 -21.86 -9.23
CA LYS A 471 -2.63 -22.01 -8.98
C LYS A 471 -2.13 -20.95 -8.01
N GLY A 472 -1.57 -21.42 -6.90
CA GLY A 472 -0.90 -20.61 -5.89
C GLY A 472 0.61 -20.62 -6.11
N SER A 473 1.20 -19.43 -6.11
CA SER A 473 2.63 -19.16 -6.29
C SER A 473 3.09 -18.33 -5.11
N GLY A 474 4.13 -18.75 -4.39
CA GLY A 474 4.48 -18.10 -3.14
C GLY A 474 5.92 -18.32 -2.73
N PHE A 475 6.31 -17.74 -1.60
CA PHE A 475 7.60 -17.94 -0.97
C PHE A 475 7.43 -18.08 0.52
N SER A 476 8.51 -18.48 1.21
CA SER A 476 8.53 -18.50 2.66
C SER A 476 9.84 -17.95 3.20
N PHE A 477 9.78 -17.43 4.42
CA PHE A 477 10.94 -16.93 5.14
C PHE A 477 10.82 -17.22 6.62
N THR A 478 11.93 -17.20 7.36
CA THR A 478 11.91 -17.42 8.82
C THR A 478 12.02 -16.08 9.52
N ALA A 479 10.99 -15.70 10.28
CA ALA A 479 10.98 -14.49 11.09
C ALA A 479 11.64 -14.73 12.45
N GLU A 480 12.43 -13.76 12.91
CA GLU A 480 13.01 -13.76 14.25
C GLU A 480 11.98 -13.24 15.28
N SER A 481 12.04 -13.79 16.49
CA SER A 481 11.06 -13.51 17.52
C SER A 481 11.01 -12.04 17.93
N GLY A 482 9.80 -11.50 18.06
CA GLY A 482 9.56 -10.12 18.49
C GLY A 482 9.91 -9.03 17.48
N LYS A 483 10.17 -9.39 16.23
CA LYS A 483 10.45 -8.45 15.14
C LYS A 483 9.26 -8.28 14.20
N SER A 484 9.26 -7.13 13.52
CA SER A 484 8.30 -6.80 12.48
C SER A 484 8.97 -6.81 11.12
N TYR A 485 8.23 -7.20 10.09
CA TYR A 485 8.73 -7.33 8.72
C TYR A 485 7.77 -6.71 7.72
N TYR A 486 8.30 -6.05 6.69
CA TYR A 486 7.55 -5.72 5.49
C TYR A 486 7.77 -6.81 4.46
N VAL A 487 6.69 -7.39 3.94
CA VAL A 487 6.73 -8.52 3.01
C VAL A 487 5.79 -8.28 1.85
N GLY A 488 6.12 -8.80 0.68
CA GLY A 488 5.33 -8.50 -0.51
C GLY A 488 5.93 -9.00 -1.81
N ALA A 489 5.31 -8.61 -2.91
CA ALA A 489 5.80 -8.92 -4.25
C ALA A 489 5.46 -7.84 -5.27
N ILE A 490 6.34 -7.68 -6.25
CA ILE A 490 6.12 -6.92 -7.49
C ILE A 490 5.73 -7.93 -8.57
N ILE A 491 4.53 -7.79 -9.11
CA ILE A 491 3.96 -8.73 -10.09
C ILE A 491 3.70 -8.00 -11.38
N THR A 492 4.37 -8.43 -12.45
CA THR A 492 4.19 -7.90 -13.80
C THR A 492 3.41 -8.91 -14.62
N ASN A 493 2.22 -8.53 -15.08
CA ASN A 493 1.47 -9.31 -16.05
C ASN A 493 2.10 -9.14 -17.43
N ASN A 494 2.75 -10.19 -17.92
CA ASN A 494 3.31 -10.25 -19.28
C ASN A 494 2.37 -10.96 -20.27
N ALA A 495 1.14 -11.27 -19.88
CA ALA A 495 0.13 -11.82 -20.77
C ALA A 495 -0.59 -10.69 -21.52
N ASP A 496 -1.12 -11.01 -22.70
CA ASP A 496 -1.94 -10.11 -23.52
C ASP A 496 -3.41 -10.06 -23.03
N VAL A 497 -3.67 -10.58 -21.83
CA VAL A 497 -4.99 -10.64 -21.18
C VAL A 497 -4.84 -10.27 -19.72
N ASP A 498 -5.89 -9.71 -19.14
CA ASP A 498 -5.95 -9.42 -17.72
C ASP A 498 -5.86 -10.71 -16.89
N LEU A 499 -5.16 -10.68 -15.76
CA LEU A 499 -5.15 -11.78 -14.79
C LEU A 499 -6.27 -11.54 -13.76
N PRO A 500 -7.38 -12.30 -13.83
CA PRO A 500 -8.46 -12.18 -12.86
C PRO A 500 -8.13 -12.92 -11.56
N GLY A 501 -8.84 -12.59 -10.49
CA GLY A 501 -8.88 -13.45 -9.32
C GLY A 501 -7.64 -13.39 -8.43
N PHE A 502 -6.86 -12.31 -8.48
CA PHE A 502 -5.60 -12.18 -7.77
C PHE A 502 -5.84 -12.08 -6.27
N SER A 503 -5.25 -13.00 -5.48
CA SER A 503 -5.42 -13.05 -4.02
C SER A 503 -4.10 -13.39 -3.34
N ARG A 504 -3.87 -12.86 -2.13
CA ARG A 504 -2.75 -13.23 -1.26
C ARG A 504 -3.26 -14.05 -0.07
N ALA A 505 -2.52 -15.05 0.36
CA ALA A 505 -2.76 -15.81 1.58
C ALA A 505 -1.45 -16.05 2.33
N TYR A 506 -1.54 -16.31 3.63
CA TYR A 506 -0.39 -16.70 4.45
C TYR A 506 -0.48 -18.17 4.86
N THR A 507 0.63 -18.90 4.87
CA THR A 507 0.61 -20.29 5.36
C THR A 507 0.25 -20.31 6.84
N GLY A 508 -0.83 -21.02 7.19
CA GLY A 508 -1.31 -21.14 8.56
C GLY A 508 -2.47 -20.20 8.93
N VAL A 509 -2.88 -19.31 8.01
CA VAL A 509 -4.01 -18.39 8.21
C VAL A 509 -5.13 -18.74 7.22
N THR A 510 -6.37 -18.87 7.70
CA THR A 510 -7.55 -19.20 6.89
C THR A 510 -8.09 -18.04 6.04
N ASP A 511 -7.51 -16.84 6.16
CA ASP A 511 -7.94 -15.65 5.43
C ASP A 511 -7.06 -15.37 4.21
N SER A 512 -7.68 -15.41 3.03
CA SER A 512 -7.11 -14.92 1.77
C SER A 512 -7.58 -13.50 1.51
N THR A 513 -6.65 -12.56 1.28
CA THR A 513 -6.94 -11.20 0.86
C THR A 513 -7.11 -11.16 -0.66
N TYR A 514 -8.28 -10.76 -1.14
CA TYR A 514 -8.50 -10.50 -2.56
C TYR A 514 -7.85 -9.18 -2.97
N LEU A 515 -6.97 -9.22 -3.97
CA LEU A 515 -6.18 -8.09 -4.47
C LEU A 515 -6.64 -7.59 -5.84
N GLY A 516 -7.62 -8.24 -6.48
CA GLY A 516 -8.29 -7.73 -7.67
C GLY A 516 -7.91 -8.41 -8.99
N THR A 517 -7.85 -7.61 -10.04
CA THR A 517 -7.46 -8.02 -11.40
C THR A 517 -6.16 -7.31 -11.75
N VAL A 518 -5.24 -8.00 -12.42
CA VAL A 518 -3.99 -7.45 -12.93
C VAL A 518 -4.12 -7.20 -14.43
N PRO A 519 -4.31 -5.94 -14.90
CA PRO A 519 -4.47 -5.68 -16.32
C PRO A 519 -3.30 -6.19 -17.18
N SER A 520 -3.59 -6.53 -18.43
CA SER A 520 -2.57 -6.90 -19.43
C SER A 520 -1.43 -5.88 -19.49
N GLY A 521 -0.19 -6.34 -19.42
CA GLY A 521 1.01 -5.48 -19.48
C GLY A 521 1.25 -4.60 -18.24
N SER A 522 0.43 -4.72 -17.19
CA SER A 522 0.58 -3.91 -15.98
C SER A 522 1.51 -4.55 -14.95
N THR A 523 2.03 -3.72 -14.05
CA THR A 523 2.76 -4.17 -12.85
C THR A 523 2.02 -3.72 -11.61
N ILE A 524 1.77 -4.65 -10.70
CA ILE A 524 1.20 -4.40 -9.38
C ILE A 524 2.28 -4.62 -8.34
N VAL A 525 2.25 -3.83 -7.27
CA VAL A 525 3.09 -4.04 -6.11
C VAL A 525 2.22 -4.23 -4.90
N ASP A 526 2.45 -5.33 -4.22
CA ASP A 526 1.82 -5.66 -2.96
C ASP A 526 2.87 -5.61 -1.85
N MET A 527 2.52 -4.98 -0.72
CA MET A 527 3.37 -4.87 0.45
C MET A 527 2.50 -4.81 1.71
N VAL A 528 2.84 -5.62 2.70
CA VAL A 528 2.13 -5.71 3.97
C VAL A 528 3.14 -5.74 5.11
N LYS A 529 2.76 -5.14 6.24
CA LYS A 529 3.50 -5.27 7.48
C LYS A 529 3.03 -6.51 8.22
N VAL A 530 3.98 -7.29 8.73
CA VAL A 530 3.73 -8.48 9.54
C VAL A 530 4.44 -8.28 10.87
N ASP A 531 3.67 -8.20 11.95
CA ASP A 531 4.17 -7.95 13.30
C ASP A 531 4.19 -9.24 14.14
N GLY A 532 5.32 -9.52 14.81
CA GLY A 532 5.34 -10.43 15.96
C GLY A 532 4.98 -11.90 15.69
N ILE A 533 5.23 -12.41 14.48
CA ILE A 533 5.05 -13.83 14.15
C ILE A 533 6.39 -14.56 14.26
N ASP A 534 6.49 -15.49 15.20
CA ASP A 534 7.66 -16.33 15.41
C ASP A 534 7.63 -17.56 14.49
N GLY A 535 8.67 -17.78 13.68
CA GLY A 535 8.83 -18.99 12.88
C GLY A 535 8.71 -18.80 11.37
N LYS A 536 8.39 -19.88 10.64
CA LYS A 536 8.35 -19.88 9.16
C LYS A 536 7.05 -19.27 8.65
N ILE A 537 7.14 -18.13 7.97
CA ILE A 537 6.04 -17.40 7.36
C ILE A 537 6.06 -17.68 5.86
N GLY A 538 4.96 -18.23 5.32
CA GLY A 538 4.74 -18.39 3.89
C GLY A 538 3.75 -17.37 3.36
N VAL A 539 4.03 -16.81 2.19
CA VAL A 539 3.18 -15.87 1.46
C VAL A 539 2.84 -16.51 0.11
N VAL A 540 1.56 -16.67 -0.19
CA VAL A 540 1.06 -17.33 -1.41
C VAL A 540 0.15 -16.38 -2.17
N TYR A 541 0.45 -16.17 -3.45
CA TYR A 541 -0.39 -15.44 -4.40
C TYR A 541 -1.12 -16.43 -5.30
N SER A 542 -2.44 -16.33 -5.38
CA SER A 542 -3.28 -17.22 -6.19
C SER A 542 -4.04 -16.43 -7.25
N PHE A 543 -4.24 -17.07 -8.39
CA PHE A 543 -5.05 -16.55 -9.49
C PHE A 543 -6.21 -17.50 -9.75
N TYR A 544 -7.41 -16.94 -9.91
CA TYR A 544 -8.60 -17.70 -10.25
C TYR A 544 -9.24 -17.16 -11.52
N SER A 545 -9.41 -18.03 -12.51
CA SER A 545 -10.17 -17.75 -13.72
C SER A 545 -11.19 -18.85 -13.96
N ALA A 546 -12.44 -18.46 -14.28
CA ALA A 546 -13.49 -19.37 -14.72
C ALA A 546 -13.29 -19.85 -16.18
N THR A 547 -12.37 -19.23 -16.92
CA THR A 547 -12.04 -19.54 -18.32
C THR A 547 -10.55 -19.84 -18.47
N ALA A 548 -10.19 -20.66 -19.47
CA ALA A 548 -8.79 -20.99 -19.73
C ALA A 548 -8.10 -19.74 -20.29
N ILE A 549 -7.19 -19.18 -19.51
CA ILE A 549 -6.39 -18.03 -19.91
C ILE A 549 -4.92 -18.40 -19.88
N SER A 550 -4.14 -17.89 -20.83
CA SER A 550 -2.68 -18.03 -20.81
C SER A 550 -2.14 -17.04 -19.80
N VAL A 551 -1.77 -17.51 -18.62
CA VAL A 551 -1.15 -16.66 -17.59
C VAL A 551 0.35 -16.63 -17.83
N ASN A 552 0.87 -15.44 -18.15
CA ASN A 552 2.29 -15.15 -18.23
C ASN A 552 2.57 -13.98 -17.31
N TYR A 553 3.25 -14.22 -16.19
CA TYR A 553 3.59 -13.14 -15.27
C TYR A 553 4.93 -13.37 -14.61
N THR A 554 5.54 -12.25 -14.23
CA THR A 554 6.76 -12.20 -13.43
C THR A 554 6.39 -11.83 -12.00
N MET A 555 7.01 -12.48 -11.01
CA MET A 555 6.88 -12.11 -9.60
C MET A 555 8.27 -11.88 -9.00
N GLN A 556 8.52 -10.69 -8.45
CA GLN A 556 9.70 -10.36 -7.69
C GLN A 556 9.34 -10.22 -6.21
N MET A 557 9.94 -11.04 -5.35
CA MET A 557 9.53 -11.19 -3.96
C MET A 557 10.48 -10.44 -3.02
N PHE A 558 9.95 -9.94 -1.91
CA PHE A 558 10.76 -9.27 -0.90
C PHE A 558 10.23 -9.49 0.53
N ALA A 559 11.16 -9.50 1.48
CA ALA A 559 10.92 -9.46 2.91
C ALA A 559 12.07 -8.68 3.57
N PHE A 560 11.76 -7.66 4.37
CA PHE A 560 12.78 -6.89 5.10
C PHE A 560 12.30 -6.54 6.51
N GLU A 561 13.23 -6.48 7.45
CA GLU A 561 12.97 -6.12 8.85
C GLU A 561 12.56 -4.64 8.94
N ASP A 562 11.48 -4.36 9.68
CA ASP A 562 11.08 -3.00 10.04
C ASP A 562 12.01 -2.47 11.14
N LEU A 563 12.81 -1.47 10.79
CA LEU A 563 13.71 -0.78 11.72
C LEU A 563 13.18 0.60 12.15
N GLY A 564 11.91 0.91 11.88
CA GLY A 564 11.24 2.13 12.35
C GLY A 564 11.22 3.30 11.35
N GLY A 565 11.39 3.06 10.04
CA GLY A 565 11.18 4.09 9.00
C GLY A 565 9.72 4.20 8.55
N SER A 566 9.35 5.28 7.85
CA SER A 566 7.98 5.44 7.36
C SER A 566 7.71 4.53 6.15
N PHE A 567 6.56 3.85 6.18
CA PHE A 567 6.07 2.96 5.12
C PHE A 567 6.18 3.61 3.73
N GLU A 568 5.77 4.87 3.61
CA GLU A 568 5.79 5.64 2.36
C GLU A 568 7.20 5.96 1.85
N LEU A 569 8.19 6.10 2.73
CA LEU A 569 9.59 6.30 2.31
C LEU A 569 10.18 5.02 1.71
N TYR A 570 9.93 3.86 2.33
CA TYR A 570 10.35 2.56 1.80
C TYR A 570 9.66 2.22 0.49
N LYS A 571 8.36 2.56 0.41
CA LYS A 571 7.55 2.52 -0.80
C LYS A 571 8.25 3.34 -1.88
N GLN A 572 8.33 4.66 -1.75
CA GLN A 572 8.92 5.57 -2.75
C GLN A 572 10.32 5.17 -3.22
N LYS A 573 11.16 4.66 -2.32
CA LYS A 573 12.53 4.26 -2.64
C LYS A 573 12.63 2.93 -3.39
N MET A 574 11.68 2.00 -3.18
CA MET A 574 11.52 0.83 -4.06
C MET A 574 10.98 1.22 -5.45
N PHE A 575 10.22 2.32 -5.56
CA PHE A 575 9.62 2.78 -6.82
C PHE A 575 10.50 3.67 -7.70
N SER A 576 11.69 4.10 -7.25
CA SER A 576 12.52 5.04 -8.02
C SER A 576 13.00 4.51 -9.38
N ASP A 577 12.99 3.18 -9.56
CA ASP A 577 13.49 2.51 -10.76
C ASP A 577 12.37 2.00 -11.70
N TYR A 578 11.09 2.18 -11.32
CA TYR A 578 9.93 1.73 -12.10
C TYR A 578 9.07 2.91 -12.53
N VAL A 579 8.88 3.08 -13.84
CA VAL A 579 7.99 4.11 -14.40
C VAL A 579 6.54 3.71 -14.07
N ILE A 580 6.01 4.23 -12.97
CA ILE A 580 4.61 4.05 -12.61
C ILE A 580 3.81 5.26 -13.12
N ASP A 581 2.81 4.97 -13.94
CA ASP A 581 1.83 5.96 -14.38
C ASP A 581 1.08 6.51 -13.16
N LYS A 582 1.23 7.81 -12.89
CA LYS A 582 0.58 8.52 -11.77
C LYS A 582 -0.95 8.35 -11.75
N SER A 583 -1.58 8.09 -12.90
CA SER A 583 -3.04 7.87 -12.98
C SER A 583 -3.47 6.54 -12.37
N VAL A 584 -2.63 5.51 -12.49
CA VAL A 584 -2.85 4.18 -11.92
C VAL A 584 -2.67 4.20 -10.40
N TYR A 585 -1.78 5.05 -9.88
CA TYR A 585 -1.60 5.21 -8.43
C TYR A 585 -2.80 5.90 -7.76
N ALA A 586 -3.42 6.88 -8.42
CA ALA A 586 -4.64 7.50 -7.91
C ALA A 586 -5.82 6.50 -7.89
N ASP A 587 -5.91 5.64 -8.91
CA ASP A 587 -6.95 4.60 -9.00
C ASP A 587 -6.71 3.47 -7.98
N ILE A 588 -5.47 3.02 -7.77
CA ILE A 588 -5.08 2.02 -6.77
C ILE A 588 -5.18 2.57 -5.34
N ALA A 589 -4.70 3.78 -5.06
CA ALA A 589 -4.87 4.42 -3.74
C ALA A 589 -6.35 4.69 -3.42
N SER A 590 -7.20 4.87 -4.44
CA SER A 590 -8.65 4.95 -4.25
C SER A 590 -9.33 3.61 -3.99
N LYS A 591 -8.62 2.48 -4.23
CA LYS A 591 -9.14 1.10 -4.14
C LYS A 591 -8.43 0.24 -3.08
N CYS A 592 -7.35 0.74 -2.48
CA CYS A 592 -6.65 0.07 -1.37
C CYS A 592 -7.20 0.56 -0.02
N PHE A 593 -7.87 -0.36 0.68
CA PHE A 593 -8.32 -0.29 2.08
C PHE A 593 -8.86 1.06 2.56
N THR A 594 -10.13 1.28 2.29
CA THR A 594 -10.93 2.32 2.93
C THR A 594 -11.24 2.03 4.40
N GLY A 595 -10.95 0.81 4.89
CA GLY A 595 -11.36 0.34 6.22
C GLY A 595 -12.87 0.07 6.32
N MET A 596 -13.61 0.33 5.24
CA MET A 596 -15.06 0.22 5.13
C MET A 596 -15.50 -0.98 4.29
N GLU A 597 -14.55 -1.78 3.80
CA GLU A 597 -14.84 -2.99 3.03
C GLU A 597 -15.69 -3.95 3.87
N GLN A 598 -16.77 -4.44 3.26
CA GLN A 598 -17.71 -5.38 3.87
C GLN A 598 -18.43 -4.88 5.14
N LYS A 599 -18.28 -3.60 5.52
CA LYS A 599 -18.96 -3.01 6.67
C LYS A 599 -20.43 -2.75 6.40
N ASN A 600 -21.24 -2.81 7.45
CA ASN A 600 -22.66 -2.49 7.45
C ASN A 600 -22.87 -1.03 7.89
N ILE A 601 -23.35 -0.18 6.98
CA ILE A 601 -23.57 1.25 7.22
C ILE A 601 -25.06 1.50 7.43
N CYS A 602 -25.44 2.35 8.38
CA CYS A 602 -26.79 2.88 8.50
C CYS A 602 -26.79 4.38 8.22
N ALA A 603 -27.59 4.81 7.25
CA ALA A 603 -27.75 6.19 6.88
C ALA A 603 -29.05 6.75 7.50
N PHE A 604 -28.92 7.73 8.39
CA PHE A 604 -29.98 8.29 9.21
C PHE A 604 -30.19 9.77 8.87
N GLY A 605 -31.39 10.13 8.44
CA GLY A 605 -31.61 11.49 7.94
C GLY A 605 -33.03 11.79 7.47
N ASP A 606 -33.10 12.77 6.58
CA ASP A 606 -34.33 13.31 6.00
C ASP A 606 -34.65 12.77 4.59
N SER A 607 -35.28 13.58 3.72
CA SER A 607 -35.61 13.24 2.34
C SER A 607 -34.38 12.99 1.47
N ILE A 608 -33.27 13.68 1.69
CA ILE A 608 -32.03 13.49 0.91
C ILE A 608 -31.45 12.10 1.17
N THR A 609 -31.56 11.64 2.42
CA THR A 609 -31.22 10.28 2.81
C THR A 609 -32.24 9.28 2.26
N ALA A 610 -33.54 9.59 2.37
CA ALA A 610 -34.62 8.68 1.94
C ALA A 610 -34.56 8.34 0.44
N GLN A 611 -34.18 9.31 -0.41
CA GLN A 611 -34.11 9.12 -1.87
C GLN A 611 -32.93 8.25 -2.34
N ALA A 612 -31.97 7.95 -1.46
CA ALA A 612 -30.85 7.03 -1.70
C ALA A 612 -29.96 7.35 -2.93
N LYS A 613 -29.94 8.61 -3.39
CA LYS A 613 -29.19 9.04 -4.59
C LYS A 613 -27.68 8.89 -4.49
N TRP A 614 -27.14 8.84 -3.27
CA TRP A 614 -25.69 8.72 -3.01
C TRP A 614 -25.25 7.31 -2.57
N TYR A 615 -26.17 6.34 -2.46
CA TYR A 615 -25.86 5.06 -1.80
C TYR A 615 -25.02 4.15 -2.69
N GLU A 616 -25.45 3.92 -3.93
CA GLU A 616 -24.72 3.02 -4.85
C GLU A 616 -23.31 3.55 -5.19
N PRO A 617 -23.12 4.86 -5.50
CA PRO A 617 -21.77 5.39 -5.66
C PRO A 617 -20.93 5.23 -4.40
N LEU A 618 -21.47 5.52 -3.20
CA LEU A 618 -20.73 5.36 -1.95
C LEU A 618 -20.33 3.90 -1.69
N LYS A 619 -21.26 2.97 -1.89
CA LYS A 619 -21.01 1.53 -1.77
C LYS A 619 -19.90 1.09 -2.72
N SER A 620 -19.94 1.56 -3.97
CA SER A 620 -18.89 1.29 -4.95
C SER A 620 -17.55 1.92 -4.58
N TYR A 621 -17.53 3.10 -3.96
CA TYR A 621 -16.30 3.78 -3.55
C TYR A 621 -15.64 3.14 -2.33
N LEU A 622 -16.41 2.51 -1.46
CA LEU A 622 -15.94 1.98 -0.17
C LEU A 622 -15.90 0.44 -0.09
N GLY A 623 -16.54 -0.27 -1.01
CA GLY A 623 -16.68 -1.72 -0.92
C GLY A 623 -17.55 -2.18 0.26
N ALA A 624 -18.42 -1.30 0.79
CA ALA A 624 -19.30 -1.63 1.93
C ALA A 624 -20.28 -2.76 1.59
N SER A 625 -20.65 -3.58 2.59
CA SER A 625 -21.59 -4.70 2.41
C SER A 625 -23.00 -4.19 2.14
N ASN A 626 -23.49 -3.33 3.04
CA ASN A 626 -24.87 -2.84 3.03
C ASN A 626 -24.94 -1.39 3.48
N ILE A 627 -25.91 -0.65 2.94
CA ILE A 627 -26.31 0.67 3.44
C ILE A 627 -27.80 0.61 3.78
N TYR A 628 -28.12 0.65 5.07
CA TYR A 628 -29.49 0.64 5.57
C TYR A 628 -30.07 2.06 5.51
N ASN A 629 -31.21 2.21 4.83
CA ASN A 629 -31.89 3.49 4.70
C ASN A 629 -32.79 3.75 5.90
N ARG A 630 -32.47 4.81 6.66
CA ARG A 630 -33.29 5.38 7.73
C ARG A 630 -33.54 6.87 7.49
N GLY A 631 -33.67 7.26 6.22
CA GLY A 631 -34.19 8.56 5.82
C GLY A 631 -35.72 8.63 5.92
N ILE A 632 -36.27 9.75 6.41
CA ILE A 632 -37.71 10.03 6.36
C ILE A 632 -37.91 11.44 5.80
N GLY A 633 -38.72 11.58 4.76
CA GLY A 633 -38.94 12.88 4.13
C GLY A 633 -39.50 13.93 5.09
N GLY A 634 -38.96 15.15 5.01
CA GLY A 634 -39.45 16.31 5.76
C GLY A 634 -39.10 16.34 7.26
N THR A 635 -38.33 15.37 7.77
CA THR A 635 -37.96 15.35 9.19
C THR A 635 -36.85 16.33 9.51
N CYS A 636 -36.95 16.97 10.67
CA CYS A 636 -35.91 17.81 11.27
C CYS A 636 -35.05 16.99 12.24
N ILE A 637 -33.88 17.51 12.56
CA ILE A 637 -33.14 17.09 13.74
C ILE A 637 -33.91 17.51 14.98
N GLY A 638 -34.20 18.81 15.13
CA GLY A 638 -34.86 19.40 16.31
C GLY A 638 -36.32 19.76 16.13
N GLY A 639 -36.88 20.41 17.14
CA GLY A 639 -38.29 20.78 17.21
C GLY A 639 -39.18 19.66 17.80
N SER A 640 -40.50 19.82 17.64
CA SER A 640 -41.53 18.99 18.28
C SER A 640 -42.16 17.94 17.35
N GLY A 641 -41.59 17.72 16.17
CA GLY A 641 -42.11 16.74 15.22
C GLY A 641 -42.08 15.32 15.78
N ALA A 642 -43.17 14.57 15.59
CA ALA A 642 -43.28 13.18 16.05
C ALA A 642 -42.23 12.23 15.43
N ASN A 643 -41.68 12.61 14.28
CA ASN A 643 -40.61 11.92 13.58
C ASN A 643 -39.28 12.71 13.58
N ALA A 644 -39.12 13.71 14.47
CA ALA A 644 -37.83 14.38 14.63
C ALA A 644 -36.75 13.36 14.98
N MET A 645 -35.52 13.58 14.52
CA MET A 645 -34.50 12.52 14.56
C MET A 645 -34.05 12.15 15.99
N TRP A 646 -34.26 13.02 16.99
CA TRP A 646 -33.99 12.72 18.40
C TRP A 646 -35.06 11.82 19.07
N GLN A 647 -36.19 11.56 18.41
CA GLN A 647 -37.30 10.76 18.96
C GLN A 647 -36.94 9.28 19.10
N ASP A 648 -37.43 8.64 20.16
CA ASP A 648 -37.08 7.24 20.50
C ASP A 648 -37.44 6.27 19.37
N VAL A 649 -38.59 6.48 18.71
CA VAL A 649 -39.03 5.66 17.58
C VAL A 649 -38.02 5.65 16.44
N ARG A 650 -37.33 6.77 16.22
CA ARG A 650 -36.34 6.93 15.15
C ARG A 650 -35.02 6.23 15.51
N ILE A 651 -34.57 6.37 16.75
CA ILE A 651 -33.35 5.73 17.25
C ILE A 651 -33.52 4.21 17.43
N ASN A 652 -34.69 3.77 17.91
CA ASN A 652 -34.99 2.35 18.07
C ASN A 652 -35.08 1.63 16.73
N ALA A 653 -35.48 2.31 15.66
CA ALA A 653 -35.50 1.76 14.31
C ALA A 653 -34.10 1.56 13.69
N LEU A 654 -33.03 2.15 14.24
CA LEU A 654 -31.67 1.92 13.77
C LEU A 654 -31.28 0.43 13.93
N GLU A 655 -30.60 -0.09 12.91
CA GLU A 655 -30.23 -1.51 12.84
C GLU A 655 -29.28 -1.91 13.97
N LYS A 656 -29.47 -3.10 14.52
CA LYS A 656 -28.68 -3.57 15.67
C LYS A 656 -27.24 -3.92 15.28
N ASP A 657 -27.05 -4.43 14.07
CA ASP A 657 -25.76 -4.92 13.57
C ASP A 657 -25.21 -4.01 12.47
N ILE A 658 -24.68 -2.86 12.90
CA ILE A 658 -24.02 -1.88 12.02
C ILE A 658 -22.64 -1.58 12.54
N ASP A 659 -21.75 -1.20 11.64
CA ASP A 659 -20.37 -0.81 11.96
C ASP A 659 -20.22 0.71 11.88
N CYS A 660 -21.07 1.39 11.09
CA CYS A 660 -21.05 2.83 10.95
C CYS A 660 -22.47 3.44 10.89
N LEU A 661 -22.66 4.58 11.56
CA LEU A 661 -23.87 5.41 11.53
C LEU A 661 -23.55 6.77 10.91
N LEU A 662 -24.15 7.04 9.76
CA LEU A 662 -24.06 8.33 9.06
C LEU A 662 -25.30 9.17 9.38
N ILE A 663 -25.11 10.36 9.93
CA ILE A 663 -26.22 11.23 10.36
C ILE A 663 -26.23 12.49 9.48
N MET A 664 -27.30 12.67 8.71
CA MET A 664 -27.47 13.80 7.79
C MET A 664 -28.85 14.42 7.96
N GLY A 665 -28.89 15.58 8.61
CA GLY A 665 -30.09 16.37 8.83
C GLY A 665 -29.75 17.84 9.03
N GLY A 666 -30.77 18.68 9.15
CA GLY A 666 -30.62 20.14 9.23
C GLY A 666 -31.24 20.89 8.05
N THR A 667 -31.47 20.23 6.91
CA THR A 667 -32.11 20.87 5.75
C THR A 667 -33.52 21.34 6.11
N ASN A 668 -34.32 20.50 6.75
CA ASN A 668 -35.67 20.88 7.17
C ASN A 668 -35.68 21.78 8.42
N ASP A 669 -34.67 21.70 9.28
CA ASP A 669 -34.51 22.61 10.42
C ASP A 669 -34.32 24.05 9.95
N SER A 670 -33.56 24.25 8.87
CA SER A 670 -33.45 25.53 8.17
C SER A 670 -34.81 25.99 7.65
N ALA A 671 -35.52 25.12 6.93
CA ALA A 671 -36.83 25.44 6.33
C ALA A 671 -37.91 25.82 7.34
N GLN A 672 -37.89 25.15 8.50
CA GLN A 672 -38.88 25.33 9.56
C GLN A 672 -38.47 26.39 10.59
N GLY A 673 -37.31 27.04 10.41
CA GLY A 673 -36.83 28.08 11.32
C GLY A 673 -36.54 27.57 12.73
N VAL A 674 -36.07 26.32 12.87
CA VAL A 674 -35.67 25.76 14.16
C VAL A 674 -34.52 26.61 14.72
N THR A 675 -34.67 27.05 15.97
CA THR A 675 -33.64 27.87 16.63
C THR A 675 -32.38 27.03 16.82
N ILE A 676 -31.20 27.56 16.46
CA ILE A 676 -29.95 26.78 16.56
C ILE A 676 -29.66 26.39 18.01
N GLY A 677 -29.84 27.32 18.95
CA GLY A 677 -29.49 27.12 20.35
C GLY A 677 -28.00 27.32 20.62
N GLU A 678 -27.63 27.34 21.89
CA GLU A 678 -26.23 27.49 22.32
C GLU A 678 -25.42 26.22 21.99
N ILE A 679 -24.22 26.39 21.44
CA ILE A 679 -23.24 25.31 21.22
C ILE A 679 -22.61 24.93 22.57
N SER A 680 -23.34 24.13 23.35
CA SER A 680 -22.93 23.60 24.64
C SER A 680 -23.43 22.17 24.82
N ARG A 681 -22.65 21.33 25.53
CA ARG A 681 -23.04 19.96 25.88
C ARG A 681 -24.22 19.92 26.84
N ASP A 682 -24.40 20.97 27.63
CA ASP A 682 -25.47 21.07 28.62
C ASP A 682 -26.81 21.49 28.01
N ASN A 683 -26.79 21.98 26.76
CA ASN A 683 -28.01 22.25 26.02
C ASN A 683 -28.68 20.91 25.65
N LEU A 684 -29.76 20.56 26.34
CA LEU A 684 -30.59 19.39 26.04
C LEU A 684 -32.01 19.79 25.59
N ASP A 685 -32.22 21.07 25.27
CA ASP A 685 -33.50 21.56 24.78
C ASP A 685 -33.71 21.11 23.33
N THR A 686 -34.49 20.05 23.19
CA THR A 686 -34.85 19.46 21.89
C THR A 686 -35.66 20.38 20.97
N SER A 687 -36.19 21.51 21.46
CA SER A 687 -36.78 22.54 20.61
C SER A 687 -35.72 23.32 19.81
N THR A 688 -34.45 23.25 20.23
CA THR A 688 -33.30 23.80 19.52
C THR A 688 -32.56 22.74 18.71
N PHE A 689 -31.89 23.16 17.64
CA PHE A 689 -31.11 22.26 16.77
C PHE A 689 -29.98 21.57 17.53
N VAL A 690 -29.18 22.33 18.30
CA VAL A 690 -28.06 21.81 19.08
C VAL A 690 -28.55 20.89 20.19
N GLY A 691 -29.57 21.30 20.95
CA GLY A 691 -30.10 20.49 22.04
C GLY A 691 -30.69 19.17 21.56
N ALA A 692 -31.38 19.19 20.42
CA ALA A 692 -31.86 17.98 19.76
C ALA A 692 -30.73 17.07 19.29
N TYR A 693 -29.66 17.60 18.69
CA TYR A 693 -28.49 16.82 18.32
C TYR A 693 -27.81 16.17 19.53
N ASN A 694 -27.69 16.89 20.64
CA ASN A 694 -27.12 16.36 21.88
C ASN A 694 -27.95 15.20 22.43
N VAL A 695 -29.28 15.34 22.44
CA VAL A 695 -30.19 14.26 22.87
C VAL A 695 -30.14 13.07 21.90
N LEU A 696 -30.12 13.32 20.59
CA LEU A 696 -29.97 12.29 19.56
C LEU A 696 -28.68 11.47 19.79
N LEU A 697 -27.53 12.14 19.92
CA LEU A 697 -26.25 11.47 20.13
C LEU A 697 -26.20 10.72 21.45
N SER A 698 -26.71 11.30 22.54
CA SER A 698 -26.79 10.63 23.84
C SER A 698 -27.61 9.34 23.78
N LYS A 699 -28.72 9.34 23.03
CA LYS A 699 -29.54 8.14 22.78
C LYS A 699 -28.83 7.10 21.91
N VAL A 700 -28.06 7.52 20.90
CA VAL A 700 -27.23 6.61 20.09
C VAL A 700 -26.14 5.94 20.94
N TYR A 701 -25.43 6.71 21.78
CA TYR A 701 -24.47 6.17 22.74
C TYR A 701 -25.12 5.24 23.77
N CYS A 702 -26.32 5.58 24.26
CA CYS A 702 -27.09 4.68 25.11
C CYS A 702 -27.42 3.37 24.39
N LYS A 703 -27.85 3.43 23.12
CA LYS A 703 -28.23 2.26 22.33
C LYS A 703 -27.07 1.30 22.07
N TYR A 704 -25.97 1.79 21.52
CA TYR A 704 -24.87 0.96 21.01
C TYR A 704 -23.73 0.79 22.00
N TYR A 705 -23.38 1.85 22.73
CA TYR A 705 -22.24 1.84 23.66
C TYR A 705 -22.65 1.52 25.11
N HIS A 706 -23.95 1.46 25.38
CA HIS A 706 -24.51 1.31 26.72
C HIS A 706 -24.07 2.41 27.69
N LEU A 707 -23.76 3.59 27.17
CA LEU A 707 -23.33 4.75 27.94
C LEU A 707 -24.52 5.67 28.22
N GLY A 708 -24.69 6.01 29.51
CA GLY A 708 -25.82 6.81 29.99
C GLY A 708 -27.12 5.99 30.10
N THR A 709 -28.19 6.69 30.48
CA THR A 709 -29.53 6.09 30.64
C THR A 709 -30.56 6.97 29.95
N HIS A 710 -31.26 6.43 28.95
CA HIS A 710 -32.41 7.07 28.32
C HIS A 710 -33.62 6.14 28.36
N GLU A 711 -34.67 6.58 29.05
CA GLU A 711 -35.96 5.89 29.05
C GLU A 711 -36.48 5.78 27.60
N GLY A 712 -37.05 4.63 27.24
CA GLY A 712 -37.58 4.38 25.89
C GLY A 712 -36.57 3.90 24.85
N ILE A 713 -35.25 3.96 25.12
CA ILE A 713 -34.23 3.45 24.20
C ILE A 713 -33.94 1.97 24.41
N THR A 714 -34.08 1.18 23.34
CA THR A 714 -33.73 -0.24 23.32
C THR A 714 -32.26 -0.41 22.97
N GLN A 715 -31.45 -0.79 23.96
CA GLN A 715 -30.03 -1.08 23.76
C GLN A 715 -29.80 -2.34 22.92
N THR A 716 -28.66 -2.41 22.24
CA THR A 716 -28.16 -3.67 21.66
C THR A 716 -27.89 -4.67 22.78
N THR A 717 -27.88 -5.97 22.45
CA THR A 717 -27.61 -7.03 23.45
C THR A 717 -26.21 -6.94 24.04
N GLU A 718 -25.24 -6.48 23.25
CA GLU A 718 -23.86 -6.29 23.66
C GLU A 718 -23.41 -4.87 23.29
N THR A 719 -22.41 -4.36 23.99
CA THR A 719 -21.76 -3.09 23.67
C THR A 719 -21.10 -3.21 22.29
N LYS A 720 -21.49 -2.36 21.36
CA LYS A 720 -20.95 -2.31 20.00
C LYS A 720 -20.42 -0.91 19.71
N PRO A 721 -19.11 -0.66 19.79
CA PRO A 721 -18.54 0.62 19.43
C PRO A 721 -18.61 0.79 17.90
N ILE A 722 -19.54 1.62 17.44
CA ILE A 722 -19.77 1.89 16.01
C ILE A 722 -19.14 3.21 15.60
N GLN A 723 -18.66 3.33 14.37
CA GLN A 723 -18.21 4.64 13.89
C GLN A 723 -19.41 5.57 13.66
N ILE A 724 -19.45 6.71 14.35
CA ILE A 724 -20.48 7.74 14.12
C ILE A 724 -19.85 8.85 13.28
N MET A 725 -20.57 9.34 12.26
CA MET A 725 -20.15 10.49 11.47
C MET A 725 -21.32 11.40 11.17
N LEU A 726 -21.11 12.71 11.31
CA LEU A 726 -22.10 13.73 10.99
C LEU A 726 -21.88 14.25 9.57
N ALA A 727 -22.93 14.80 8.95
CA ALA A 727 -22.80 15.60 7.74
C ALA A 727 -23.47 16.96 7.91
N THR A 728 -22.81 17.99 7.40
CA THR A 728 -23.49 19.27 7.15
C THR A 728 -24.60 19.05 6.12
N PRO A 729 -25.68 19.85 6.11
CA PRO A 729 -26.64 19.81 5.02
C PRO A 729 -25.96 20.23 3.70
N ILE A 730 -26.51 19.80 2.57
CA ILE A 730 -26.07 20.32 1.26
C ILE A 730 -26.63 21.73 1.04
N TYR A 731 -25.96 22.49 0.16
CA TYR A 731 -26.52 23.73 -0.36
C TYR A 731 -27.87 23.50 -1.04
N CYS A 732 -28.84 24.37 -0.76
CA CYS A 732 -30.15 24.42 -1.41
C CYS A 732 -30.33 25.78 -2.09
N ASN A 733 -30.88 25.80 -3.30
CA ASN A 733 -31.19 27.02 -4.06
C ASN A 733 -32.66 27.44 -3.90
N ASP A 734 -33.17 27.38 -2.68
CA ASP A 734 -34.54 27.75 -2.33
C ASP A 734 -34.53 28.70 -1.12
N SER A 735 -35.15 29.87 -1.27
CA SER A 735 -35.15 30.92 -0.25
C SER A 735 -35.89 30.51 1.03
N ALA A 736 -36.74 29.48 0.98
CA ALA A 736 -37.35 28.90 2.19
C ALA A 736 -36.30 28.28 3.13
N TYR A 737 -35.10 27.97 2.62
CA TYR A 737 -34.02 27.28 3.33
C TYR A 737 -32.86 28.23 3.70
N GLY A 738 -33.14 29.54 3.82
CA GLY A 738 -32.15 30.61 3.91
C GLY A 738 -31.19 30.59 5.11
N ASN A 739 -31.40 29.72 6.10
CA ASN A 739 -30.53 29.59 7.28
C ASN A 739 -29.48 28.45 7.14
N MET A 740 -29.27 27.91 5.93
CA MET A 740 -28.46 26.70 5.72
C MET A 740 -27.00 26.86 6.16
N ASP A 741 -26.40 28.02 5.92
CA ASP A 741 -25.01 28.29 6.30
C ASP A 741 -24.81 28.16 7.82
N ASN A 742 -25.71 28.76 8.61
CA ASN A 742 -25.64 28.72 10.07
C ASN A 742 -25.93 27.30 10.60
N ILE A 743 -26.81 26.54 9.95
CA ILE A 743 -27.03 25.14 10.29
C ILE A 743 -25.79 24.31 10.00
N ALA A 744 -25.11 24.54 8.87
CA ALA A 744 -23.85 23.87 8.55
C ALA A 744 -22.76 24.19 9.58
N GLU A 745 -22.62 25.46 9.99
CA GLU A 745 -21.69 25.84 11.07
C GLU A 745 -22.07 25.20 12.41
N ALA A 746 -23.37 25.13 12.74
CA ALA A 746 -23.83 24.45 13.94
C ALA A 746 -23.46 22.96 13.94
N VAL A 747 -23.61 22.26 12.81
CA VAL A 747 -23.18 20.86 12.69
C VAL A 747 -21.67 20.72 12.90
N ARG A 748 -20.84 21.61 12.32
CA ARG A 748 -19.38 21.60 12.56
C ARG A 748 -19.04 21.85 14.03
N GLY A 749 -19.73 22.78 14.68
CA GLY A 749 -19.59 23.06 16.11
C GLY A 749 -19.98 21.87 16.97
N ILE A 750 -21.10 21.20 16.66
CA ILE A 750 -21.55 19.98 17.35
C ILE A 750 -20.55 18.85 17.15
N ALA A 751 -20.05 18.64 15.94
CA ALA A 751 -19.03 17.64 15.62
C ALA A 751 -17.77 17.83 16.48
N ASN A 752 -17.23 19.05 16.51
CA ASN A 752 -16.09 19.41 17.35
C ASN A 752 -16.38 19.22 18.84
N MET A 753 -17.56 19.64 19.31
CA MET A 753 -18.01 19.49 20.69
C MET A 753 -18.15 18.00 21.08
N TRP A 754 -18.54 17.14 20.15
CA TRP A 754 -18.69 15.70 20.38
C TRP A 754 -17.42 14.87 20.13
N GLY A 755 -16.39 15.45 19.52
CA GLY A 755 -15.22 14.70 19.06
C GLY A 755 -15.59 13.70 17.95
N ILE A 756 -16.59 14.04 17.13
CA ILE A 756 -17.11 13.19 16.06
C ILE A 756 -16.69 13.81 14.71
N PRO A 757 -16.23 13.01 13.74
CA PRO A 757 -15.86 13.54 12.43
C PRO A 757 -17.08 14.03 11.62
N VAL A 758 -16.82 14.97 10.70
CA VAL A 758 -17.86 15.60 9.88
C VAL A 758 -17.55 15.48 8.38
N ALA A 759 -18.51 14.96 7.62
CA ALA A 759 -18.55 15.05 6.17
C ALA A 759 -19.17 16.40 5.77
N ASP A 760 -18.32 17.37 5.41
CA ASP A 760 -18.77 18.74 5.12
C ASP A 760 -19.37 18.85 3.70
N GLN A 761 -20.60 18.37 3.55
CA GLN A 761 -21.36 18.40 2.30
C GLN A 761 -21.60 19.82 1.80
N HIS A 762 -21.87 20.77 2.71
CA HIS A 762 -22.13 22.17 2.38
C HIS A 762 -20.95 22.80 1.63
N ALA A 763 -19.73 22.62 2.13
CA ALA A 763 -18.54 23.21 1.53
C ALA A 763 -17.90 22.35 0.43
N LYS A 764 -17.90 21.02 0.58
CA LYS A 764 -17.08 20.11 -0.24
C LYS A 764 -17.83 19.40 -1.36
N SER A 765 -19.16 19.41 -1.39
CA SER A 765 -19.92 18.76 -2.47
C SER A 765 -19.72 19.46 -3.82
N GLY A 766 -19.41 20.76 -3.80
CA GLY A 766 -19.37 21.61 -4.99
C GLY A 766 -20.76 21.94 -5.54
N ILE A 767 -21.82 21.66 -4.78
CA ILE A 767 -23.19 22.14 -5.05
C ILE A 767 -23.30 23.54 -4.43
N ASN A 768 -23.62 24.53 -5.26
CA ASN A 768 -23.75 25.93 -4.87
C ASN A 768 -24.77 26.64 -5.77
N ALA A 769 -24.98 27.94 -5.56
CA ALA A 769 -25.95 28.73 -6.33
C ALA A 769 -25.79 28.56 -7.85
N VAL A 770 -24.56 28.58 -8.35
CA VAL A 770 -24.22 28.51 -9.78
C VAL A 770 -24.35 27.08 -10.32
N THR A 771 -23.98 26.07 -9.53
CA THR A 771 -23.99 24.67 -9.95
C THR A 771 -25.29 23.93 -9.62
N SER A 772 -26.24 24.60 -8.96
CA SER A 772 -27.49 24.01 -8.48
C SER A 772 -28.32 23.35 -9.58
N GLU A 773 -28.43 23.95 -10.76
CA GLU A 773 -29.19 23.39 -11.89
C GLU A 773 -28.59 22.08 -12.44
N LEU A 774 -27.29 21.85 -12.21
CA LEU A 774 -26.61 20.63 -12.65
C LEU A 774 -26.79 19.48 -11.67
N TYR A 775 -26.93 19.78 -10.38
CA TYR A 775 -26.80 18.77 -9.32
C TYR A 775 -28.05 18.64 -8.45
N LEU A 776 -29.01 19.56 -8.53
CA LEU A 776 -30.28 19.50 -7.80
C LEU A 776 -31.43 19.23 -8.77
N ALA A 777 -32.36 18.36 -8.37
CA ALA A 777 -33.55 18.02 -9.14
C ALA A 777 -34.66 19.07 -8.99
N ASP A 778 -34.79 19.66 -7.80
CA ASP A 778 -35.88 20.57 -7.44
C ASP A 778 -35.40 21.70 -6.51
N LYS A 779 -34.19 22.20 -6.76
CA LYS A 779 -33.49 23.23 -5.96
C LYS A 779 -33.14 22.82 -4.53
N VAL A 780 -33.57 21.65 -4.05
CA VAL A 780 -33.29 21.15 -2.70
C VAL A 780 -32.64 19.77 -2.77
N HIS A 781 -33.26 18.83 -3.48
CA HIS A 781 -32.81 17.44 -3.51
C HIS A 781 -31.76 17.20 -4.59
N PRO A 782 -30.71 16.42 -4.32
CA PRO A 782 -29.72 16.08 -5.33
C PRO A 782 -30.33 15.18 -6.40
N ASN A 783 -29.99 15.42 -7.67
CA ASN A 783 -30.22 14.47 -8.75
C ASN A 783 -29.14 13.36 -8.72
N ASP A 784 -29.09 12.48 -9.73
CA ASP A 784 -28.11 11.37 -9.73
C ASP A 784 -26.64 11.86 -9.77
N GLU A 785 -26.34 12.96 -10.47
CA GLU A 785 -25.00 13.56 -10.49
C GLU A 785 -24.67 14.29 -9.18
N GLY A 786 -25.65 14.98 -8.58
CA GLY A 786 -25.52 15.52 -7.22
C GLY A 786 -25.31 14.42 -6.19
N GLY A 787 -25.97 13.28 -6.35
CA GLY A 787 -25.81 12.09 -5.51
C GLY A 787 -24.37 11.56 -5.53
N LYS A 788 -23.71 11.52 -6.69
CA LYS A 788 -22.28 11.15 -6.80
C LYS A 788 -21.38 12.12 -6.04
N ARG A 789 -21.68 13.42 -6.05
CA ARG A 789 -20.93 14.43 -5.29
C ARG A 789 -21.07 14.25 -3.79
N VAL A 790 -22.30 14.04 -3.32
CA VAL A 790 -22.58 13.75 -1.91
C VAL A 790 -21.87 12.47 -1.46
N ALA A 791 -21.91 11.42 -2.29
CA ALA A 791 -21.21 10.18 -2.05
C ALA A 791 -19.69 10.37 -1.97
N ASN A 792 -19.11 11.20 -2.84
CA ASN A 792 -17.67 11.48 -2.83
C ASN A 792 -17.23 12.16 -1.52
N VAL A 793 -17.99 13.13 -1.02
CA VAL A 793 -17.69 13.78 0.26
C VAL A 793 -17.77 12.80 1.42
N TRP A 794 -18.81 11.94 1.44
CA TRP A 794 -18.91 10.86 2.42
C TRP A 794 -17.72 9.90 2.35
N ALA A 795 -17.36 9.45 1.14
CA ALA A 795 -16.26 8.52 0.95
C ALA A 795 -14.93 9.09 1.43
N ASN A 796 -14.64 10.37 1.12
CA ASN A 796 -13.40 11.01 1.58
C ASN A 796 -13.37 11.16 3.10
N ALA A 797 -14.47 11.63 3.70
CA ALA A 797 -14.55 11.76 5.16
C ALA A 797 -14.40 10.41 5.87
N LEU A 798 -15.02 9.35 5.35
CA LEU A 798 -14.90 8.00 5.90
C LEU A 798 -13.50 7.44 5.74
N ARG A 799 -12.83 7.64 4.59
CA ARG A 799 -11.44 7.21 4.38
C ARG A 799 -10.46 7.92 5.31
N GLU A 800 -10.65 9.22 5.54
CA GLU A 800 -9.80 10.00 6.45
C GLU A 800 -9.95 9.58 7.93
N ASN A 801 -11.07 8.94 8.28
CA ASN A 801 -11.42 8.63 9.67
C ASN A 801 -11.70 7.14 9.90
N ALA A 802 -11.39 6.26 8.95
CA ALA A 802 -11.54 4.84 9.15
C ALA A 802 -10.52 4.36 10.18
N GLU A 803 -10.92 3.45 11.07
CA GLU A 803 -9.97 2.75 11.92
C GLU A 803 -9.01 2.00 10.99
N LEU A 804 -7.74 2.39 11.01
CA LEU A 804 -6.68 1.67 10.30
C LEU A 804 -6.66 0.25 10.87
N ASN A 805 -7.12 -0.73 10.08
CA ASN A 805 -7.11 -2.15 10.45
C ASN A 805 -5.70 -2.63 10.79
#